data_AF-W8AU54-F1
#
_entry.id   AF-W8AU54-F1
#
_cell.length_a   1.000
_cell.length_b   1.000
_cell.length_c   1.000
_cell.angle_alpha   90.00
_cell.angle_beta   90.00
_cell.angle_gamma   90.00
#
_symmetry.space_group_name_H-M   'P 1'
#
loop_
_entity.id
_entity.type
_entity.pdbx_description
1 polymer ?
#
loop_
_entity_poly.entity_id
_entity_poly.type
_entity_poly.pdbx_seq_one_letter_code
_entity_poly.pdbx_strand_id
1 'polypeptide(L)'
;YKCFYIFLFLAGQGSGFVRYRDSKLTRLLQDSLGGNSITLMIACVSPADYNVAETLGTLRYADRARKIKNKPVVNQDPHAAEVNHLKSIIQKLRVELLAAGGGTAQMSSSLNSALQGIPPPSGPATTIINTNGEMAKKYQLLQEKYHTLQQQFQATLHDVAEHEMRAHITEEAHEKLKSKMVELKLIANELGKNYKVNASLEEQEATGERIKQMNQLVDGLDVEMERTQTEIENHKRATLNGSDGGDDDDDARSALMDVHSQMQEQTDAYTTIQMDYKEQLRRINRELNLKEELHHRVAGNLVKFCTLEDNTEEKFKECEKKIQELEDERNQLLDKLRHVKENASAKLAEERRKRLQTLEHEIGEMKRKNTQQAKLLKVREKETQKIQNLNTEIQAMKESKVKLIRAMRQESENFRQWKMSREKELIQLRNKDRKLKNEMARKEALHTKQRNVLKRKCEEALAINKRLKDALDRQRVAQSQRQKTQSAKDINSTANKVDQVVSWVERELEVIVTLIDAEHSLEQLMEDRVIITTRIAELQKQQPETGSGAAQELDTLQEDLEMRNAQITDLQQKVCSIDLESRMRALYDGIQSVPEARAVLRKVLKSISDMRREHAVRIQEQKIALDEQIALREAAEQTSSVAAKRMRLMELEHEEAIAERENTYEEKIAVLLRELHNAPQLAVGSGEALTPEQEERLKIQEEQLNKMDTIREELEYYKNLVNELQQAVQAKGTRKKEVFKKVSKWLHRGLTHTN
;
A
#
# COMPACT_ATOMS: atom_id res chain seq x y z
N TYR A 1 2.55 -44.67 21.40
CA TYR A 1 2.55 -45.00 22.84
C TYR A 1 2.62 -43.81 23.81
N LYS A 2 3.39 -42.72 23.57
CA LYS A 2 3.48 -41.60 24.53
C LYS A 2 2.22 -40.72 24.68
N CYS A 3 1.34 -40.64 23.67
CA CYS A 3 0.04 -39.95 23.81
C CYS A 3 -0.92 -40.62 24.83
N PHE A 4 -0.74 -41.92 25.12
CA PHE A 4 -1.58 -42.65 26.08
C PHE A 4 -1.47 -42.09 27.51
N TYR A 5 -0.30 -41.58 27.91
CA TYR A 5 -0.07 -41.11 29.27
C TYR A 5 -0.74 -39.77 29.58
N ILE A 6 -0.87 -38.87 28.59
CA ILE A 6 -1.50 -37.55 28.77
C ILE A 6 -3.00 -37.68 29.04
N PHE A 7 -3.68 -38.59 28.34
CA PHE A 7 -5.11 -38.84 28.59
C PHE A 7 -5.38 -39.57 29.91
N LEU A 8 -4.42 -40.36 30.41
CA LEU A 8 -4.52 -40.96 31.74
C LEU A 8 -4.51 -39.89 32.84
N PHE A 9 -3.75 -38.81 32.63
CA PHE A 9 -3.59 -37.71 33.58
C PHE A 9 -4.71 -36.68 33.50
N LEU A 10 -5.22 -36.39 32.30
CA LEU A 10 -6.33 -35.46 32.07
C LEU A 10 -7.71 -36.00 32.48
N ALA A 11 -7.89 -37.33 32.51
CA ALA A 11 -9.15 -37.96 32.93
C ALA A 11 -9.24 -38.25 34.44
N GLY A 12 -8.14 -38.09 35.19
CA GLY A 12 -8.10 -38.26 36.65
C GLY A 12 -8.41 -36.95 37.35
N GLN A 13 -9.31 -36.97 38.34
CA GLN A 13 -9.54 -35.85 39.27
C GLN A 13 -8.28 -35.64 40.13
N GLY A 14 -7.28 -34.92 39.61
CA GLY A 14 -6.08 -34.57 40.35
C GLY A 14 -5.39 -33.39 39.67
N SER A 15 -5.11 -32.34 40.44
CA SER A 15 -4.43 -31.10 40.06
C SER A 15 -2.96 -31.33 39.72
N GLY A 16 -2.67 -32.21 38.77
CA GLY A 16 -1.32 -32.54 38.32
C GLY A 16 -0.97 -31.83 37.02
N PHE A 17 0.28 -31.39 36.93
CA PHE A 17 0.89 -30.81 35.72
C PHE A 17 0.83 -31.76 34.51
N VAL A 18 0.15 -31.33 33.43
CA VAL A 18 0.06 -32.10 32.17
C VAL A 18 1.32 -31.88 31.34
N ARG A 19 2.07 -32.96 31.07
CA ARG A 19 3.35 -32.90 30.35
C ARG A 19 3.18 -32.86 28.82
N TYR A 20 2.67 -31.75 28.28
CA TYR A 20 2.58 -31.54 26.83
C TYR A 20 3.95 -31.59 26.11
N ARG A 21 5.05 -31.35 26.85
CA ARG A 21 6.42 -31.30 26.33
C ARG A 21 7.07 -32.67 26.10
N ASP A 22 6.44 -33.77 26.52
CA ASP A 22 7.01 -35.13 26.39
C ASP A 22 6.97 -35.66 24.95
N SER A 23 6.21 -35.03 24.05
CA SER A 23 6.20 -35.29 22.61
C SER A 23 5.93 -34.02 21.80
N LYS A 24 6.52 -33.94 20.60
CA LYS A 24 6.27 -32.84 19.64
C LYS A 24 4.79 -32.77 19.25
N LEU A 25 4.14 -33.93 19.08
CA LEU A 25 2.72 -34.01 18.73
C LEU A 25 1.83 -33.41 19.82
N THR A 26 2.11 -33.72 21.08
CA THR A 26 1.31 -33.24 22.22
C THR A 26 1.58 -31.78 22.55
N ARG A 27 2.73 -31.25 22.13
CA ARG A 27 3.05 -29.82 22.19
C ARG A 27 2.29 -29.02 21.13
N LEU A 28 2.14 -29.56 19.92
CA LEU A 28 1.33 -28.94 18.88
C LEU A 28 -0.16 -29.00 19.19
N LEU A 29 -0.62 -30.10 19.80
CA LEU A 29 -2.03 -30.31 20.17
C LEU A 29 -2.38 -29.80 21.57
N GLN A 30 -1.53 -28.98 22.19
CA GLN A 30 -1.75 -28.47 23.54
C GLN A 30 -3.08 -27.71 23.65
N ASP A 31 -3.42 -26.92 22.63
CA ASP A 31 -4.67 -26.15 22.62
C ASP A 31 -5.90 -27.04 22.35
N SER A 32 -5.72 -28.13 21.61
CA SER A 32 -6.77 -29.12 21.32
C SER A 32 -7.08 -30.03 22.51
N LEU A 33 -6.14 -30.23 23.44
CA LEU A 33 -6.25 -31.20 24.54
C LEU A 33 -6.32 -30.49 25.90
N GLY A 34 -7.42 -29.78 26.17
CA GLY A 34 -7.65 -29.04 27.41
C GLY A 34 -7.38 -27.53 27.32
N GLY A 35 -7.16 -27.00 26.12
CA GLY A 35 -6.91 -25.58 25.86
C GLY A 35 -8.05 -24.88 25.13
N ASN A 36 -7.69 -23.88 24.31
CA ASN A 36 -8.60 -23.01 23.59
C ASN A 36 -8.92 -23.52 22.17
N SER A 37 -9.70 -24.59 22.08
CA SER A 37 -10.11 -25.18 20.81
C SER A 37 -11.40 -26.01 20.95
N ILE A 38 -12.22 -26.04 19.90
CA ILE A 38 -13.28 -27.04 19.74
C ILE A 38 -12.64 -28.26 19.09
N THR A 39 -12.60 -29.38 19.80
CA THR A 39 -11.86 -30.58 19.34
C THR A 39 -12.80 -31.76 19.15
N LEU A 40 -12.72 -32.37 17.98
CA LEU A 40 -13.41 -33.60 17.60
C LEU A 40 -12.39 -34.74 17.47
N MET A 41 -12.66 -35.88 18.09
CA MET A 41 -11.86 -37.09 17.93
C MET A 41 -12.68 -38.17 17.23
N ILE A 42 -12.17 -38.70 16.12
CA ILE A 42 -12.77 -39.82 15.38
C ILE A 42 -11.98 -41.08 15.70
N ALA A 43 -12.65 -42.08 16.28
CA ALA A 43 -12.07 -43.38 16.62
C ALA A 43 -12.40 -44.39 15.52
N CYS A 44 -11.43 -44.69 14.65
CA CYS A 44 -11.59 -45.69 13.60
C CYS A 44 -11.34 -47.09 14.18
N VAL A 45 -12.35 -47.96 14.12
CA VAL A 45 -12.28 -49.33 14.67
C VAL A 45 -12.61 -50.36 13.59
N SER A 46 -12.04 -51.56 13.73
CA SER A 46 -12.32 -52.69 12.84
C SER A 46 -13.30 -53.65 13.51
N PRO A 47 -14.34 -54.13 12.79
CA PRO A 47 -15.31 -55.07 13.35
C PRO A 47 -14.82 -56.54 13.35
N ALA A 48 -13.61 -56.82 12.88
CA ALA A 48 -13.10 -58.19 12.75
C ALA A 48 -12.65 -58.79 14.09
N ASP A 49 -12.94 -60.09 14.28
CA ASP A 49 -12.73 -60.82 15.54
C ASP A 49 -11.27 -60.84 16.02
N TYR A 50 -10.32 -60.90 15.09
CA TYR A 50 -8.89 -60.88 15.41
C TYR A 50 -8.39 -59.49 15.87
N ASN A 51 -9.13 -58.42 15.55
CA ASN A 51 -8.83 -57.05 15.95
C ASN A 51 -9.54 -56.62 17.23
N VAL A 52 -10.26 -57.53 17.91
CA VAL A 52 -11.04 -57.21 19.12
C VAL A 52 -10.19 -56.53 20.20
N ALA A 53 -8.94 -56.95 20.38
CA ALA A 53 -8.03 -56.35 21.36
C ALA A 53 -7.70 -54.88 21.04
N GLU A 54 -7.39 -54.57 19.78
CA GLU A 54 -7.06 -53.21 19.32
C GLU A 54 -8.30 -52.31 19.23
N THR A 55 -9.43 -52.87 18.79
CA THR A 55 -10.73 -52.20 18.82
C THR A 55 -11.12 -51.82 20.24
N LEU A 56 -10.95 -52.72 21.22
CA LEU A 56 -11.19 -52.43 22.64
C LEU A 56 -10.22 -51.38 23.18
N GLY A 57 -8.94 -51.43 22.78
CA GLY A 57 -7.93 -50.42 23.14
C GLY A 57 -8.30 -49.02 22.65
N THR A 58 -8.74 -48.92 21.39
CA THR A 58 -9.16 -47.68 20.74
C THR A 58 -10.43 -47.11 21.37
N LEU A 59 -11.43 -47.96 21.67
CA LEU A 59 -12.67 -47.53 22.33
C LEU A 59 -12.42 -47.07 23.77
N ARG A 60 -11.56 -47.75 24.54
CA ARG A 60 -11.15 -47.30 25.88
C ARG A 60 -10.42 -45.97 25.84
N TYR A 61 -9.65 -45.72 24.79
CA TYR A 61 -8.98 -44.43 24.59
C TYR A 61 -9.99 -43.32 24.24
N ALA A 62 -10.96 -43.60 23.37
CA ALA A 62 -12.04 -42.68 23.03
C ALA A 62 -12.92 -42.33 24.26
N ASP A 63 -13.25 -43.30 25.12
CA ASP A 63 -14.02 -43.05 26.36
C ASP A 63 -13.31 -42.08 27.31
N ARG A 64 -11.98 -42.17 27.40
CA ARG A 64 -11.16 -41.22 28.17
C ARG A 64 -11.09 -39.86 27.49
N ALA A 65 -10.93 -39.82 26.17
CA ALA A 65 -10.85 -38.58 25.43
C ALA A 65 -12.11 -37.73 25.55
N ARG A 66 -13.27 -38.37 25.60
CA ARG A 66 -14.56 -37.70 25.85
C ARG A 66 -14.61 -36.94 27.19
N LYS A 67 -13.80 -37.31 28.18
CA LYS A 67 -13.80 -36.68 29.51
C LYS A 67 -12.97 -35.39 29.57
N ILE A 68 -12.19 -35.07 28.52
CA ILE A 68 -11.42 -33.83 28.45
C ILE A 68 -12.37 -32.65 28.25
N LYS A 69 -12.22 -31.63 29.09
CA LYS A 69 -12.97 -30.37 28.98
C LYS A 69 -12.07 -29.29 28.41
N ASN A 70 -12.35 -28.85 27.18
CA ASN A 70 -11.72 -27.67 26.60
C ASN A 70 -12.46 -26.41 27.05
N LYS A 71 -11.77 -25.27 27.05
CA LYS A 71 -12.36 -23.94 27.30
C LYS A 71 -12.21 -23.11 26.03
N PRO A 72 -13.03 -23.35 24.99
CA PRO A 72 -12.98 -22.56 23.78
C PRO A 72 -13.40 -21.12 24.11
N VAL A 73 -12.50 -20.19 23.89
CA VAL A 73 -12.73 -18.74 23.92
C VAL A 73 -12.74 -18.28 22.48
N VAL A 74 -13.70 -17.42 22.13
CA VAL A 74 -13.73 -16.81 20.79
C VAL A 74 -12.49 -15.93 20.67
N ASN A 75 -11.52 -16.40 19.89
CA ASN A 75 -10.33 -15.62 19.53
C ASN A 75 -10.77 -14.55 18.54
N GLN A 76 -11.32 -13.46 19.08
CA GLN A 76 -11.56 -12.27 18.30
C GLN A 76 -10.21 -11.61 18.04
N ASP A 77 -10.02 -11.15 16.80
CA ASP A 77 -8.93 -10.27 16.42
C ASP A 77 -8.83 -9.14 17.46
N PRO A 78 -7.64 -8.66 17.87
CA PRO A 78 -7.51 -7.56 18.83
C PRO A 78 -8.39 -6.37 18.44
N HIS A 79 -8.54 -6.16 17.13
CA HIS A 79 -9.41 -5.16 16.54
C HIS A 79 -10.91 -5.42 16.76
N ALA A 80 -11.39 -6.65 16.59
CA ALA A 80 -12.79 -7.03 16.82
C ALA A 80 -13.14 -7.07 18.33
N ALA A 81 -12.18 -7.46 19.16
CA ALA A 81 -12.29 -7.41 20.62
C ALA A 81 -12.37 -5.96 21.12
N GLU A 82 -11.54 -5.06 20.58
CA GLU A 82 -11.57 -3.63 20.88
C GLU A 82 -12.90 -3.02 20.42
N VAL A 83 -13.38 -3.33 19.21
CA VAL A 83 -14.69 -2.87 18.73
C VAL A 83 -15.83 -3.32 19.64
N ASN A 84 -15.81 -4.55 20.13
CA ASN A 84 -16.84 -5.05 21.04
C ASN A 84 -16.71 -4.48 22.46
N HIS A 85 -15.49 -4.23 22.93
CA HIS A 85 -15.22 -3.53 24.19
C HIS A 85 -15.73 -2.09 24.14
N LEU A 86 -15.41 -1.36 23.06
CA LEU A 86 -15.87 -0.01 22.79
C LEU A 86 -17.40 0.04 22.64
N LYS A 87 -18.03 -0.94 21.97
CA LYS A 87 -19.50 -1.08 21.93
C LYS A 87 -20.10 -1.22 23.34
N SER A 88 -19.50 -2.05 24.19
CA SER A 88 -19.97 -2.23 25.56
C SER A 88 -19.80 -0.95 26.40
N ILE A 89 -18.72 -0.19 26.19
CA ILE A 89 -18.48 1.09 26.86
C ILE A 89 -19.49 2.15 26.38
N ILE A 90 -19.70 2.27 25.07
CA ILE A 90 -20.71 3.17 24.48
C ILE A 90 -22.09 2.85 25.03
N GLN A 91 -22.44 1.57 25.15
CA GLN A 91 -23.75 1.15 25.65
C GLN A 91 -23.91 1.45 27.15
N LYS A 92 -22.88 1.25 27.97
CA LYS A 92 -22.87 1.63 29.39
C LYS A 92 -22.98 3.15 29.57
N LEU A 93 -22.19 3.92 28.84
CA LEU A 93 -22.20 5.39 28.88
C LEU A 93 -23.52 5.97 28.37
N ARG A 94 -24.17 5.34 27.38
CA ARG A 94 -25.53 5.72 26.94
C ARG A 94 -26.57 5.51 28.03
N VAL A 95 -26.50 4.40 28.77
CA VAL A 95 -27.38 4.13 29.90
C VAL A 95 -27.13 5.12 31.04
N GLU A 96 -25.88 5.48 31.30
CA GLU A 96 -25.53 6.50 32.31
C GLU A 96 -25.98 7.91 31.91
N LEU A 97 -25.84 8.33 30.64
CA LEU A 97 -26.34 9.62 30.15
C LEU A 97 -27.87 9.72 30.18
N LEU A 98 -28.56 8.61 29.91
CA LEU A 98 -30.02 8.50 30.05
C LEU A 98 -30.46 8.53 31.53
N ALA A 99 -29.68 7.90 32.42
CA ALA A 99 -29.95 7.91 33.86
C ALA A 99 -29.58 9.25 34.54
N ALA A 100 -28.63 10.01 33.99
CA ALA A 100 -28.13 11.27 34.54
C ALA A 100 -28.86 12.54 34.01
N GLY A 101 -29.99 12.39 33.32
CA GLY A 101 -30.91 13.51 33.03
C GLY A 101 -30.53 14.42 31.85
N GLY A 102 -29.84 13.90 30.82
CA GLY A 102 -29.46 14.65 29.63
C GLY A 102 -30.34 14.42 28.41
N GLY A 103 -31.63 14.82 28.47
CA GLY A 103 -32.49 14.91 27.29
C GLY A 103 -32.17 16.17 26.48
N THR A 104 -31.61 16.00 25.28
CA THR A 104 -31.31 17.09 24.35
C THR A 104 -32.58 17.73 23.78
N ALA A 105 -32.47 19.05 23.52
CA ALA A 105 -33.26 19.83 22.57
C ALA A 105 -34.69 20.24 22.99
N GLN A 106 -34.79 21.34 23.75
CA GLN A 106 -35.78 22.42 23.55
C GLN A 106 -35.54 23.56 24.57
N MET A 107 -34.68 24.53 24.24
CA MET A 107 -34.73 25.95 24.68
C MET A 107 -33.42 26.66 24.33
N SER A 108 -33.23 26.95 23.04
CA SER A 108 -32.18 27.84 22.54
C SER A 108 -32.65 29.29 22.36
N SER A 109 -33.74 29.73 23.00
CA SER A 109 -34.31 31.05 22.71
C SER A 109 -35.05 31.79 23.84
N SER A 110 -34.97 31.39 25.11
CA SER A 110 -35.81 32.05 26.15
C SER A 110 -35.24 32.19 27.56
N LEU A 111 -33.92 32.23 27.77
CA LEU A 111 -33.37 32.52 29.11
C LEU A 111 -32.17 33.47 29.15
N ASN A 112 -32.06 34.38 28.16
CA ASN A 112 -31.12 35.51 28.20
C ASN A 112 -31.77 36.81 28.73
N SER A 113 -32.93 36.76 29.39
CA SER A 113 -33.68 37.99 29.72
C SER A 113 -34.46 37.99 31.04
N ALA A 114 -34.00 37.28 32.08
CA ALA A 114 -34.53 37.51 33.42
C ALA A 114 -33.58 36.99 34.51
N LEU A 115 -32.72 37.89 35.00
CA LEU A 115 -32.28 38.05 36.41
C LEU A 115 -30.84 38.59 36.47
N GLN A 116 -30.74 39.89 36.25
CA GLN A 116 -29.69 40.73 36.81
C GLN A 116 -30.25 41.31 38.12
N GLY A 117 -29.62 41.01 39.25
CA GLY A 117 -29.86 41.71 40.52
C GLY A 117 -29.87 40.81 41.75
N ILE A 118 -28.67 40.55 42.32
CA ILE A 118 -28.28 40.51 43.75
C ILE A 118 -26.87 39.86 43.86
N PRO A 119 -25.90 40.44 44.63
CA PRO A 119 -24.50 39.99 44.74
C PRO A 119 -24.30 38.79 45.73
N PRO A 120 -23.10 38.17 45.81
CA PRO A 120 -22.92 36.72 45.93
C PRO A 120 -22.81 36.18 47.37
N PRO A 121 -22.89 34.84 47.55
CA PRO A 121 -22.00 34.16 48.48
C PRO A 121 -21.19 33.04 47.81
N SER A 122 -19.90 33.10 48.11
CA SER A 122 -18.84 32.07 48.08
C SER A 122 -19.27 30.59 48.13
N GLY A 123 -18.83 29.80 47.13
CA GLY A 123 -18.80 28.33 47.13
C GLY A 123 -18.49 27.74 45.73
N PRO A 124 -17.74 26.63 45.60
CA PRO A 124 -17.09 26.23 44.35
C PRO A 124 -18.05 25.47 43.41
N ALA A 125 -18.70 26.18 42.48
CA ALA A 125 -19.55 25.59 41.45
C ALA A 125 -18.86 25.48 40.06
N THR A 126 -17.52 25.57 40.01
CA THR A 126 -16.77 25.55 38.74
C THR A 126 -16.37 24.13 38.29
N THR A 127 -16.51 23.12 39.14
CA THR A 127 -16.01 21.76 38.83
C THR A 127 -17.03 20.88 38.09
N ILE A 128 -18.34 21.13 38.22
CA ILE A 128 -19.39 20.22 37.70
C ILE A 128 -19.77 20.54 36.24
N ILE A 129 -19.53 21.77 35.76
CA ILE A 129 -19.84 22.16 34.37
C ILE A 129 -18.76 21.66 33.39
N ASN A 130 -17.50 21.51 33.84
CA ASN A 130 -16.39 21.05 32.99
C ASN A 130 -16.44 19.54 32.71
N THR A 131 -16.88 18.71 33.67
CA THR A 131 -16.92 17.24 33.52
C THR A 131 -17.95 16.79 32.48
N ASN A 132 -19.09 17.48 32.36
CA ASN A 132 -20.10 17.18 31.34
C ASN A 132 -19.63 17.54 29.92
N GLY A 133 -18.85 18.62 29.78
CA GLY A 133 -18.25 19.02 28.51
C GLY A 133 -17.14 18.06 28.05
N GLU A 134 -16.31 17.58 28.96
CA GLU A 134 -15.26 16.59 28.67
C GLU A 134 -15.85 15.22 28.32
N MET A 135 -16.91 14.80 29.00
CA MET A 135 -17.58 13.53 28.71
C MET A 135 -18.33 13.57 27.37
N ALA A 136 -18.98 14.69 27.03
CA ALA A 136 -19.59 14.90 25.72
C ALA A 136 -18.54 14.94 24.59
N LYS A 137 -17.39 15.58 24.80
CA LYS A 137 -16.26 15.57 23.86
C LYS A 137 -15.68 14.17 23.68
N LYS A 138 -15.53 13.39 24.77
CA LYS A 138 -15.11 11.97 24.69
C LYS A 138 -16.13 11.12 23.94
N TYR A 139 -17.43 11.33 24.16
CA TYR A 139 -18.49 10.64 23.44
C TYR A 139 -18.46 10.96 21.94
N GLN A 140 -18.26 12.24 21.58
CA GLN A 140 -18.15 12.68 20.20
C GLN A 140 -16.90 12.13 19.51
N LEU A 141 -15.74 12.18 20.17
CA LEU A 141 -14.49 11.60 19.67
C LEU A 141 -14.60 10.07 19.47
N LEU A 142 -15.26 9.38 20.41
CA LEU A 142 -15.44 7.93 20.32
C LEU A 142 -16.44 7.52 19.23
N GLN A 143 -17.47 8.35 19.01
CA GLN A 143 -18.43 8.17 17.93
C GLN A 143 -17.80 8.43 16.55
N GLU A 144 -16.91 9.42 16.46
CA GLU A 144 -16.14 9.73 15.27
C GLU A 144 -15.15 8.61 14.95
N LYS A 145 -14.38 8.13 15.94
CA LYS A 145 -13.51 6.95 15.80
C LYS A 145 -14.29 5.69 15.37
N TYR A 146 -15.47 5.44 15.94
CA TYR A 146 -16.33 4.33 15.53
C TYR A 146 -16.77 4.44 14.06
N HIS A 147 -17.12 5.64 13.62
CA HIS A 147 -17.54 5.88 12.23
C HIS A 147 -16.37 5.73 11.25
N THR A 148 -15.20 6.28 11.57
CA THR A 148 -13.98 6.14 10.78
C THR A 148 -13.57 4.69 10.65
N LEU A 149 -13.61 3.93 11.75
CA LEU A 149 -13.25 2.51 11.75
C LEU A 149 -14.24 1.66 10.95
N GLN A 150 -15.52 1.99 11.02
CA GLN A 150 -16.56 1.35 10.21
C GLN A 150 -16.37 1.63 8.71
N GLN A 151 -16.01 2.86 8.34
CA GLN A 151 -15.72 3.22 6.95
C GLN A 151 -14.46 2.51 6.43
N GLN A 152 -13.39 2.44 7.23
CA GLN A 152 -12.16 1.71 6.87
C GLN A 152 -12.40 0.22 6.68
N PHE A 153 -13.21 -0.41 7.54
CA PHE A 153 -13.61 -1.80 7.39
C PHE A 153 -14.42 -2.03 6.11
N GLN A 154 -15.31 -1.11 5.77
CA GLN A 154 -16.13 -1.23 4.58
C GLN A 154 -15.34 -0.96 3.28
N ALA A 155 -14.37 -0.04 3.31
CA ALA A 155 -13.45 0.22 2.22
C ALA A 155 -12.51 -0.97 1.96
N THR A 156 -11.90 -1.52 3.02
CA THR A 156 -11.05 -2.72 2.89
C THR A 156 -11.82 -3.94 2.38
N LEU A 157 -13.08 -4.14 2.81
CA LEU A 157 -13.94 -5.18 2.23
C LEU A 157 -14.26 -4.93 0.77
N HIS A 158 -14.45 -3.67 0.36
CA HIS A 158 -14.70 -3.31 -1.03
C HIS A 158 -13.47 -3.57 -1.91
N ASP A 159 -12.28 -3.15 -1.47
CA ASP A 159 -11.01 -3.37 -2.16
C ASP A 159 -10.74 -4.87 -2.34
N VAL A 160 -10.93 -5.67 -1.29
CA VAL A 160 -10.76 -7.13 -1.36
C VAL A 160 -11.75 -7.75 -2.36
N ALA A 161 -13.02 -7.33 -2.35
CA ALA A 161 -14.01 -7.82 -3.30
C ALA A 161 -13.69 -7.39 -4.76
N GLU A 162 -13.20 -6.18 -4.96
CA GLU A 162 -12.79 -5.66 -6.27
C GLU A 162 -11.55 -6.39 -6.80
N HIS A 163 -10.56 -6.65 -5.96
CA HIS A 163 -9.37 -7.42 -6.30
C HIS A 163 -9.70 -8.87 -6.66
N GLU A 164 -10.60 -9.52 -5.90
CA GLU A 164 -11.09 -10.87 -6.22
C GLU A 164 -11.87 -10.90 -7.54
N MET A 165 -12.71 -9.89 -7.80
CA MET A 165 -13.45 -9.78 -9.06
C MET A 165 -12.51 -9.56 -10.25
N ARG A 166 -11.49 -8.70 -10.11
CA ARG A 166 -10.46 -8.50 -11.15
C ARG A 166 -9.67 -9.78 -11.40
N ALA A 167 -9.26 -10.51 -10.36
CA ALA A 167 -8.55 -11.77 -10.48
C ALA A 167 -9.40 -12.84 -11.21
N HIS A 168 -10.70 -12.92 -10.89
CA HIS A 168 -11.63 -13.81 -11.57
C HIS A 168 -11.81 -13.46 -13.06
N ILE A 169 -11.93 -12.18 -13.41
CA ILE A 169 -12.02 -11.73 -14.82
C ILE A 169 -10.75 -12.10 -15.59
N THR A 170 -9.58 -11.96 -14.97
CA THR A 170 -8.31 -12.36 -15.60
C THR A 170 -8.20 -13.87 -15.77
N GLU A 171 -8.63 -14.67 -14.79
CA GLU A 171 -8.68 -16.13 -14.90
C GLU A 171 -9.62 -16.60 -16.02
N GLU A 172 -10.81 -16.00 -16.13
CA GLU A 172 -11.78 -16.34 -17.19
C GLU A 172 -11.27 -15.96 -18.58
N ALA A 173 -10.59 -14.81 -18.72
CA ALA A 173 -9.95 -14.42 -19.98
C ALA A 173 -8.80 -15.38 -20.35
N HIS A 174 -8.06 -15.84 -19.35
CA HIS A 174 -6.95 -16.77 -19.52
C HIS A 174 -7.42 -18.16 -19.98
N GLU A 175 -8.50 -18.68 -19.39
CA GLU A 175 -9.13 -19.95 -19.84
C GLU A 175 -9.69 -19.86 -21.27
N LYS A 176 -10.30 -18.73 -21.64
CA LYS A 176 -10.76 -18.52 -23.04
C LYS A 176 -9.60 -18.49 -24.02
N LEU A 177 -8.48 -17.87 -23.66
CA LEU A 177 -7.27 -17.84 -24.47
C LEU A 177 -6.70 -19.26 -24.64
N LYS A 178 -6.69 -20.05 -23.57
CA LYS A 178 -6.24 -21.44 -23.56
C LYS A 178 -7.08 -22.30 -24.52
N SER A 179 -8.40 -22.17 -24.46
CA SER A 179 -9.31 -22.85 -25.39
C SER A 179 -9.05 -22.47 -26.86
N LYS A 180 -8.83 -21.18 -27.14
CA LYS A 180 -8.51 -20.71 -28.50
C LYS A 180 -7.16 -21.22 -28.99
N MET A 181 -6.22 -21.43 -28.09
CA MET A 181 -4.92 -21.96 -28.43
C MET A 181 -4.95 -23.45 -28.75
N VAL A 182 -5.79 -24.22 -28.05
CA VAL A 182 -6.08 -25.62 -28.39
C VAL A 182 -6.75 -25.72 -29.77
N GLU A 183 -7.70 -24.84 -30.10
CA GLU A 183 -8.30 -24.75 -31.44
C GLU A 183 -7.23 -24.46 -32.52
N LEU A 184 -6.32 -23.52 -32.26
CA LEU A 184 -5.20 -23.21 -33.15
C LEU A 184 -4.26 -24.41 -33.35
N LYS A 185 -3.94 -25.18 -32.30
CA LYS A 185 -3.17 -26.43 -32.42
C LYS A 185 -3.88 -27.47 -33.28
N LEU A 186 -5.20 -27.59 -33.15
CA LEU A 186 -6.00 -28.52 -33.97
C LEU A 186 -6.00 -28.10 -35.45
N ILE A 187 -6.21 -26.81 -35.73
CA ILE A 187 -6.17 -26.27 -37.10
C ILE A 187 -4.77 -26.43 -37.71
N ALA A 188 -3.71 -26.13 -36.96
CA ALA A 188 -2.33 -26.33 -37.41
C ALA A 188 -2.04 -27.81 -37.75
N ASN A 189 -2.54 -28.74 -36.93
CA ASN A 189 -2.40 -30.17 -37.15
C ASN A 189 -3.23 -30.68 -38.34
N GLU A 190 -4.45 -30.19 -38.55
CA GLU A 190 -5.28 -30.53 -39.71
C GLU A 190 -4.70 -30.01 -41.02
N LEU A 191 -4.20 -28.76 -41.03
CA LEU A 191 -3.49 -28.20 -42.17
C LEU A 191 -2.24 -29.03 -42.51
N GLY A 192 -1.49 -29.47 -41.51
CA GLY A 192 -0.34 -30.35 -41.71
C GLY A 192 -0.68 -31.76 -42.22
N LYS A 193 -1.85 -32.31 -41.86
CA LYS A 193 -2.31 -33.60 -42.39
C LYS A 193 -2.82 -33.49 -43.82
N ASN A 194 -3.62 -32.47 -44.12
CA ASN A 194 -4.21 -32.27 -45.45
C ASN A 194 -3.16 -31.89 -46.51
N TYR A 195 -2.10 -31.18 -46.13
CA TYR A 195 -1.03 -30.80 -47.06
C TYR A 195 -0.09 -31.96 -47.40
N LYS A 196 0.17 -32.89 -46.45
CA LYS A 196 0.96 -34.10 -46.69
C LYS A 196 0.38 -35.04 -47.76
N VAL A 197 -0.91 -34.94 -48.05
CA VAL A 197 -1.61 -35.82 -49.00
C VAL A 197 -1.57 -35.28 -50.44
N ASN A 198 -1.30 -33.99 -50.66
CA ASN A 198 -1.56 -33.32 -51.96
C ASN A 198 -0.37 -32.58 -52.62
N ALA A 199 0.86 -32.62 -52.08
CA ALA A 199 1.99 -31.78 -52.56
C ALA A 199 3.28 -32.56 -52.91
N SER A 200 4.12 -31.95 -53.79
CA SER A 200 5.43 -32.45 -54.24
C SER A 200 6.50 -32.44 -53.12
N LEU A 201 7.53 -33.29 -53.23
CA LEU A 201 8.57 -33.55 -52.21
C LEU A 201 9.35 -32.30 -51.75
N GLU A 202 9.65 -31.34 -52.64
CA GLU A 202 10.37 -30.10 -52.27
C GLU A 202 9.46 -29.06 -51.59
N GLU A 203 8.17 -29.01 -51.91
CA GLU A 203 7.21 -28.11 -51.22
C GLU A 203 6.78 -28.65 -49.86
N GLN A 204 6.87 -29.97 -49.64
CA GLN A 204 6.57 -30.65 -48.38
C GLN A 204 7.58 -30.33 -47.27
N GLU A 205 8.86 -30.14 -47.58
CA GLU A 205 9.89 -29.83 -46.57
C GLU A 205 9.76 -28.39 -46.05
N ALA A 206 9.61 -27.40 -46.94
CA ALA A 206 9.49 -25.99 -46.55
C ALA A 206 8.19 -25.66 -45.79
N THR A 207 7.07 -26.30 -46.13
CA THR A 207 5.82 -26.16 -45.37
C THR A 207 5.83 -26.97 -44.08
N GLY A 208 6.49 -28.14 -44.06
CA GLY A 208 6.71 -28.93 -42.84
C GLY A 208 7.53 -28.18 -41.78
N GLU A 209 8.54 -27.41 -42.21
CA GLU A 209 9.31 -26.53 -41.31
C GLU A 209 8.49 -25.36 -40.77
N ARG A 210 7.66 -24.72 -41.60
CA ARG A 210 6.75 -23.64 -41.16
C ARG A 210 5.70 -24.12 -40.15
N ILE A 211 5.17 -25.34 -40.33
CA ILE A 211 4.24 -25.95 -39.38
C ILE A 211 4.95 -26.31 -38.07
N LYS A 212 6.21 -26.77 -38.13
CA LYS A 212 7.03 -26.98 -36.93
C LYS A 212 7.30 -25.68 -36.16
N GLN A 213 7.64 -24.59 -36.86
CA GLN A 213 7.85 -23.28 -36.24
C GLN A 213 6.55 -22.74 -35.62
N MET A 214 5.41 -22.92 -36.29
CA MET A 214 4.11 -22.55 -35.75
C MET A 214 3.77 -23.34 -34.49
N ASN A 215 3.98 -24.66 -34.48
CA ASN A 215 3.77 -25.48 -33.28
C ASN A 215 4.72 -25.10 -32.13
N GLN A 216 5.98 -24.78 -32.42
CA GLN A 216 6.94 -24.30 -31.41
C GLN A 216 6.53 -22.96 -30.79
N LEU A 217 6.01 -22.02 -31.58
CA LEU A 217 5.49 -20.75 -31.07
C LEU A 217 4.24 -20.95 -30.19
N VAL A 218 3.35 -21.87 -30.59
CA VAL A 218 2.16 -22.18 -29.80
C VAL A 218 2.50 -22.91 -28.49
N ASP A 219 3.50 -23.79 -28.49
CA ASP A 219 4.00 -24.44 -27.28
C ASP A 219 4.71 -23.45 -26.34
N GLY A 220 5.45 -22.47 -26.89
CA GLY A 220 6.05 -21.38 -26.11
C GLY A 220 5.01 -20.51 -25.41
N LEU A 221 3.89 -20.22 -26.08
CA LEU A 221 2.78 -19.48 -25.49
C LEU A 221 2.04 -20.27 -24.39
N ASP A 222 1.95 -21.60 -24.49
CA ASP A 222 1.40 -22.45 -23.41
C ASP A 222 2.23 -22.34 -22.12
N VAL A 223 3.56 -22.34 -22.23
CA VAL A 223 4.46 -22.20 -21.08
C VAL A 223 4.34 -20.81 -20.45
N GLU A 224 4.24 -19.77 -21.28
CA GLU A 224 4.10 -18.39 -20.80
C GLU A 224 2.74 -18.19 -20.10
N MET A 225 1.69 -18.84 -20.59
CA MET A 225 0.37 -18.89 -19.94
C MET A 225 0.39 -19.64 -18.60
N GLU A 226 1.04 -20.79 -18.49
CA GLU A 226 1.16 -21.46 -17.18
C GLU A 226 1.93 -20.61 -16.15
N ARG A 227 2.91 -19.83 -16.62
CA ARG A 227 3.65 -18.89 -15.79
C ARG A 227 2.78 -17.72 -15.30
N THR A 228 1.98 -17.12 -16.18
CA THR A 228 1.05 -16.04 -15.77
C THR A 228 -0.04 -16.56 -14.84
N GLN A 229 -0.53 -17.78 -15.03
CA GLN A 229 -1.51 -18.41 -14.12
C GLN A 229 -0.95 -18.61 -12.71
N THR A 230 0.30 -19.07 -12.59
CA THR A 230 0.96 -19.24 -11.29
C THR A 230 1.31 -17.91 -10.63
N GLU A 231 1.66 -16.87 -11.40
CA GLU A 231 1.81 -15.50 -10.90
C GLU A 231 0.47 -14.93 -10.35
N ILE A 232 -0.66 -15.20 -11.02
CA ILE A 232 -2.01 -14.79 -10.56
C ILE A 232 -2.38 -15.49 -9.25
N GLU A 233 -2.16 -16.81 -9.12
CA GLU A 233 -2.41 -17.55 -7.88
C GLU A 233 -1.53 -17.07 -6.71
N ASN A 234 -0.27 -16.76 -6.99
CA ASN A 234 0.64 -16.19 -5.98
C ASN A 234 0.19 -14.79 -5.54
N HIS A 235 -0.35 -13.98 -6.45
CA HIS A 235 -0.90 -12.66 -6.12
C HIS A 235 -2.17 -12.75 -5.26
N LYS A 236 -3.06 -13.72 -5.53
CA LYS A 236 -4.20 -14.09 -4.67
C LYS A 236 -3.76 -14.52 -3.26
N ARG A 237 -2.67 -15.27 -3.17
CA ARG A 237 -2.15 -15.73 -1.86
C ARG A 237 -1.45 -14.61 -1.07
N ALA A 238 -0.80 -13.67 -1.76
CA ALA A 238 -0.15 -12.51 -1.13
C ALA A 238 -1.16 -11.49 -0.58
N THR A 239 -2.29 -11.30 -1.28
CA THR A 239 -3.38 -10.43 -0.83
C THR A 239 -4.07 -10.97 0.43
N LEU A 240 -4.21 -12.29 0.57
CA LEU A 240 -4.73 -12.94 1.78
C LEU A 240 -3.76 -12.88 2.99
N ASN A 241 -2.44 -12.78 2.74
CA ASN A 241 -1.41 -12.79 3.80
C ASN A 241 -0.90 -11.38 4.18
N GLY A 242 -1.39 -10.31 3.54
CA GLY A 242 -0.94 -8.93 3.77
C GLY A 242 -1.55 -8.23 5.00
N SER A 243 -2.37 -8.92 5.80
CA SER A 243 -3.12 -8.35 6.93
C SER A 243 -2.52 -8.67 8.31
N ASP A 244 -1.21 -8.95 8.41
CA ASP A 244 -0.53 -9.12 9.69
C ASP A 244 0.71 -8.21 9.77
N GLY A 245 0.57 -7.11 10.51
CA GLY A 245 1.64 -6.12 10.62
C GLY A 245 1.27 -4.87 11.42
N GLY A 246 1.14 -5.04 12.75
CA GLY A 246 1.49 -4.06 13.79
C GLY A 246 0.98 -2.61 13.63
N ASP A 247 -0.12 -2.32 14.32
CA ASP A 247 -0.60 -0.97 14.63
C ASP A 247 0.32 -0.30 15.65
N ASP A 248 0.79 0.91 15.34
CA ASP A 248 1.12 1.99 16.28
C ASP A 248 1.46 3.24 15.45
N ASP A 249 0.45 4.09 15.20
CA ASP A 249 0.51 5.57 15.17
C ASP A 249 -0.75 6.17 14.48
N ASP A 250 -1.57 6.88 15.27
CA ASP A 250 -2.89 7.44 14.89
C ASP A 250 -2.78 8.71 13.98
N ASP A 251 -1.63 9.39 13.92
CA ASP A 251 -1.51 10.70 13.22
C ASP A 251 -1.11 10.59 11.74
N ALA A 252 -0.39 9.55 11.34
CA ALA A 252 0.00 9.32 9.93
C ALA A 252 -1.15 8.74 9.08
N ARG A 253 -2.19 8.18 9.73
CA ARG A 253 -3.35 7.56 9.07
C ARG A 253 -4.24 8.59 8.36
N SER A 254 -4.37 9.80 8.89
CA SER A 254 -5.27 10.83 8.34
C SER A 254 -4.83 11.31 6.95
N ALA A 255 -3.53 11.61 6.77
CA ALA A 255 -3.00 12.06 5.47
C ALA A 255 -2.98 10.94 4.41
N LEU A 256 -2.75 9.69 4.81
CA LEU A 256 -2.83 8.53 3.92
C LEU A 256 -4.28 8.20 3.53
N MET A 257 -5.24 8.42 4.42
CA MET A 257 -6.66 8.23 4.18
C MET A 257 -7.20 9.26 3.18
N ASP A 258 -6.77 10.51 3.28
CA ASP A 258 -7.16 11.59 2.35
C ASP A 258 -6.61 11.35 0.93
N VAL A 259 -5.35 10.89 0.82
CA VAL A 259 -4.73 10.53 -0.46
C VAL A 259 -5.39 9.28 -1.09
N HIS A 260 -5.76 8.29 -0.27
CA HIS A 260 -6.47 7.10 -0.73
C HIS A 260 -7.91 7.42 -1.17
N SER A 261 -8.61 8.30 -0.44
CA SER A 261 -9.95 8.79 -0.83
C SER A 261 -9.93 9.51 -2.17
N GLN A 262 -8.95 10.40 -2.40
CA GLN A 262 -8.79 11.10 -3.68
C GLN A 262 -8.45 10.15 -4.84
N MET A 263 -7.67 9.09 -4.58
CA MET A 263 -7.39 8.05 -5.57
C MET A 263 -8.64 7.25 -5.95
N GLN A 264 -9.48 6.92 -4.97
CA GLN A 264 -10.72 6.19 -5.18
C GLN A 264 -11.71 7.02 -6.00
N GLU A 265 -11.92 8.28 -5.63
CA GLU A 265 -12.85 9.19 -6.32
C GLU A 265 -12.50 9.39 -7.81
N GLN A 266 -11.21 9.53 -8.12
CA GLN A 266 -10.73 9.59 -9.50
C GLN A 266 -10.89 8.27 -10.27
N THR A 267 -10.75 7.13 -9.60
CA THR A 267 -10.95 5.80 -10.20
C THR A 267 -12.43 5.56 -10.52
N ASP A 268 -13.33 5.99 -9.63
CA ASP A 268 -14.77 5.92 -9.83
C ASP A 268 -15.24 6.84 -10.96
N ALA A 269 -14.68 8.06 -11.04
CA ALA A 269 -14.93 8.99 -12.13
C ALA A 269 -14.51 8.41 -13.49
N TYR A 270 -13.31 7.83 -13.59
CA TYR A 270 -12.85 7.15 -14.81
C TYR A 270 -13.75 5.98 -15.20
N THR A 271 -14.16 5.17 -14.22
CA THR A 271 -15.06 4.02 -14.45
C THR A 271 -16.40 4.48 -15.02
N THR A 272 -16.96 5.57 -14.48
CA THR A 272 -18.21 6.17 -14.96
C THR A 272 -18.09 6.64 -16.41
N ILE A 273 -17.00 7.34 -16.75
CA ILE A 273 -16.72 7.80 -18.12
C ILE A 273 -16.56 6.61 -19.08
N GLN A 274 -15.88 5.54 -18.66
CA GLN A 274 -15.73 4.32 -19.47
C GLN A 274 -17.07 3.61 -19.70
N MET A 275 -17.98 3.62 -18.72
CA MET A 275 -19.32 3.06 -18.88
C MET A 275 -20.12 3.84 -19.93
N ASP A 276 -20.08 5.18 -19.89
CA ASP A 276 -20.76 6.04 -20.87
C ASP A 276 -20.24 5.81 -22.29
N TYR A 277 -18.92 5.77 -22.49
CA TYR A 277 -18.36 5.46 -23.81
C TYR A 277 -18.76 4.06 -24.32
N LYS A 278 -18.79 3.04 -23.44
CA LYS A 278 -19.26 1.69 -23.81
C LYS A 278 -20.75 1.67 -24.16
N GLU A 279 -21.57 2.47 -23.48
CA GLU A 279 -23.00 2.65 -23.76
C GLU A 279 -23.20 3.27 -25.15
N GLN A 280 -22.48 4.36 -25.44
CA GLN A 280 -22.50 5.05 -26.73
C GLN A 280 -22.03 4.14 -27.86
N LEU A 281 -20.98 3.35 -27.64
CA LEU A 281 -20.46 2.40 -28.63
C LEU A 281 -21.48 1.28 -28.91
N ARG A 282 -22.14 0.76 -27.87
CA ARG A 282 -23.24 -0.22 -28.00
C ARG A 282 -24.38 0.37 -28.82
N ARG A 283 -24.76 1.63 -28.58
CA ARG A 283 -25.81 2.33 -29.31
C ARG A 283 -25.47 2.50 -30.79
N ILE A 284 -24.28 3.04 -31.10
CA ILE A 284 -23.81 3.24 -32.48
C ILE A 284 -23.71 1.90 -33.22
N ASN A 285 -23.18 0.84 -32.59
CA ASN A 285 -23.10 -0.48 -33.23
C ASN A 285 -24.48 -1.08 -33.55
N ARG A 286 -25.47 -0.94 -32.65
CA ARG A 286 -26.84 -1.42 -32.92
C ARG A 286 -27.47 -0.67 -34.09
N GLU A 287 -27.35 0.66 -34.10
CA GLU A 287 -27.92 1.49 -35.16
C GLU A 287 -27.22 1.27 -36.50
N LEU A 288 -25.88 1.11 -36.49
CA LEU A 288 -25.10 0.76 -37.67
C LEU A 288 -25.54 -0.59 -38.26
N ASN A 289 -25.67 -1.63 -37.43
CA ASN A 289 -26.13 -2.94 -37.89
C ASN A 289 -27.54 -2.86 -38.52
N LEU A 290 -28.47 -2.16 -37.86
CA LEU A 290 -29.83 -1.97 -38.38
C LEU A 290 -29.83 -1.26 -39.75
N LYS A 291 -29.03 -0.20 -39.90
CA LYS A 291 -28.94 0.53 -41.17
C LYS A 291 -28.20 -0.27 -42.25
N GLU A 292 -27.15 -1.01 -41.92
CA GLU A 292 -26.45 -1.90 -42.85
C GLU A 292 -27.38 -3.03 -43.34
N GLU A 293 -28.20 -3.61 -42.47
CA GLU A 293 -29.18 -4.63 -42.85
C GLU A 293 -30.30 -4.05 -43.73
N LEU A 294 -30.81 -2.86 -43.39
CA LEU A 294 -31.79 -2.13 -44.22
C LEU A 294 -31.20 -1.80 -45.59
N HIS A 295 -29.96 -1.29 -45.65
CA HIS A 295 -29.26 -0.99 -46.88
C HIS A 295 -29.10 -2.26 -47.73
N HIS A 296 -28.65 -3.36 -47.13
CA HIS A 296 -28.50 -4.64 -47.84
C HIS A 296 -29.83 -5.15 -48.39
N ARG A 297 -30.92 -5.03 -47.63
CA ARG A 297 -32.27 -5.44 -48.05
C ARG A 297 -32.79 -4.59 -49.21
N VAL A 298 -32.66 -3.26 -49.13
CA VAL A 298 -33.11 -2.34 -50.18
C VAL A 298 -32.26 -2.50 -51.45
N ALA A 299 -30.94 -2.57 -51.32
CA ALA A 299 -30.04 -2.81 -52.45
C ALA A 299 -30.28 -4.18 -53.10
N GLY A 300 -30.45 -5.24 -52.31
CA GLY A 300 -30.77 -6.57 -52.80
C GLY A 300 -32.12 -6.64 -53.52
N ASN A 301 -33.13 -5.93 -53.03
CA ASN A 301 -34.43 -5.81 -53.70
C ASN A 301 -34.31 -5.05 -55.02
N LEU A 302 -33.51 -3.97 -55.08
CA LEU A 302 -33.27 -3.22 -56.31
C LEU A 302 -32.53 -4.06 -57.37
N VAL A 303 -31.51 -4.84 -56.99
CA VAL A 303 -30.78 -5.71 -57.92
C VAL A 303 -31.70 -6.80 -58.50
N LYS A 304 -32.58 -7.39 -57.67
CA LYS A 304 -33.60 -8.34 -58.15
C LYS A 304 -34.59 -7.69 -59.12
N PHE A 305 -34.88 -6.40 -58.93
CA PHE A 305 -35.74 -5.64 -59.84
C PHE A 305 -35.02 -5.33 -61.16
N CYS A 306 -33.76 -4.90 -61.12
CA CYS A 306 -32.95 -4.60 -62.31
C CYS A 306 -32.70 -5.83 -63.20
N THR A 307 -32.32 -6.97 -62.61
CA THR A 307 -32.02 -8.21 -63.36
C THR A 307 -33.20 -8.76 -64.17
N LEU A 308 -34.44 -8.37 -63.84
CA LEU A 308 -35.65 -8.72 -64.60
C LEU A 308 -36.01 -7.68 -65.68
N GLU A 309 -35.44 -6.47 -65.61
CA GLU A 309 -35.94 -5.27 -66.30
C GLU A 309 -34.82 -4.35 -66.86
N ASP A 310 -33.61 -4.85 -67.13
CA ASP A 310 -32.49 -4.01 -67.61
C ASP A 310 -32.79 -3.24 -68.92
N ASN A 311 -33.79 -3.67 -69.70
CA ASN A 311 -34.21 -3.00 -70.93
C ASN A 311 -35.32 -1.95 -70.73
N THR A 312 -35.76 -1.62 -69.50
CA THR A 312 -36.89 -0.67 -69.31
C THR A 312 -36.58 0.73 -69.82
N GLU A 313 -35.33 1.18 -69.67
CA GLU A 313 -34.92 2.52 -70.10
C GLU A 313 -34.81 2.62 -71.63
N GLU A 314 -34.31 1.56 -72.27
CA GLU A 314 -34.31 1.43 -73.74
C GLU A 314 -35.74 1.30 -74.29
N LYS A 315 -36.58 0.46 -73.67
CA LYS A 315 -38.00 0.28 -74.04
C LYS A 315 -38.81 1.56 -73.84
N PHE A 316 -38.49 2.38 -72.85
CA PHE A 316 -39.10 3.69 -72.64
C PHE A 316 -38.77 4.63 -73.82
N LYS A 317 -37.48 4.76 -74.17
CA LYS A 317 -37.03 5.56 -75.33
C LYS A 317 -37.62 5.04 -76.66
N GLU A 318 -37.73 3.73 -76.81
CA GLU A 318 -38.33 3.11 -78.00
C GLU A 318 -39.84 3.40 -78.08
N CYS A 319 -40.56 3.37 -76.96
CA CYS A 319 -41.96 3.75 -76.91
C CYS A 319 -42.16 5.24 -77.24
N GLU A 320 -41.34 6.15 -76.71
CA GLU A 320 -41.38 7.57 -77.04
C GLU A 320 -41.16 7.82 -78.54
N LYS A 321 -40.14 7.18 -79.12
CA LYS A 321 -39.86 7.29 -80.56
C LYS A 321 -41.03 6.78 -81.39
N LYS A 322 -41.62 5.64 -81.02
CA LYS A 322 -42.77 5.07 -81.75
C LYS A 322 -44.02 5.94 -81.64
N ILE A 323 -44.25 6.58 -80.49
CA ILE A 323 -45.34 7.55 -80.32
C ILE A 323 -45.12 8.73 -81.28
N GLN A 324 -43.91 9.27 -81.35
CA GLN A 324 -43.59 10.39 -82.25
C GLN A 324 -43.81 10.02 -83.72
N GLU A 325 -43.29 8.86 -84.16
CA GLU A 325 -43.47 8.37 -85.54
C GLU A 325 -44.97 8.24 -85.91
N LEU A 326 -45.78 7.66 -85.01
CA LEU A 326 -47.21 7.49 -85.24
C LEU A 326 -47.96 8.83 -85.22
N GLU A 327 -47.56 9.78 -84.38
CA GLU A 327 -48.12 11.14 -84.33
C GLU A 327 -47.81 11.92 -85.61
N ASP A 328 -46.59 11.80 -86.13
CA ASP A 328 -46.17 12.41 -87.39
C ASP A 328 -46.96 11.84 -88.58
N GLU A 329 -47.13 10.51 -88.65
CA GLU A 329 -47.97 9.85 -89.67
C GLU A 329 -49.43 10.30 -89.59
N ARG A 330 -49.98 10.41 -88.38
CA ARG A 330 -51.35 10.87 -88.13
C ARG A 330 -51.55 12.33 -88.56
N ASN A 331 -50.58 13.21 -88.29
CA ASN A 331 -50.63 14.61 -88.70
C ASN A 331 -50.49 14.77 -90.22
N GLN A 332 -49.59 14.00 -90.86
CA GLN A 332 -49.48 13.97 -92.32
C GLN A 332 -50.77 13.49 -92.99
N LEU A 333 -51.45 12.49 -92.43
CA LEU A 333 -52.75 12.02 -92.94
C LEU A 333 -53.87 13.05 -92.73
N LEU A 334 -53.85 13.78 -91.61
CA LEU A 334 -54.77 14.90 -91.38
C LEU A 334 -54.55 16.06 -92.36
N ASP A 335 -53.31 16.45 -92.64
CA ASP A 335 -53.01 17.50 -93.61
C ASP A 335 -53.43 17.07 -95.03
N LYS A 336 -53.18 15.81 -95.39
CA LYS A 336 -53.69 15.20 -96.63
C LYS A 336 -55.22 15.14 -96.69
N LEU A 337 -55.91 15.14 -95.56
CA LEU A 337 -57.39 15.22 -95.44
C LEU A 337 -57.90 16.67 -95.51
N ARG A 338 -57.14 17.65 -94.99
CA ARG A 338 -57.45 19.09 -95.10
C ARG A 338 -57.29 19.63 -96.53
N HIS A 339 -56.33 19.09 -97.30
CA HIS A 339 -56.02 19.54 -98.66
C HIS A 339 -56.77 18.80 -99.78
N VAL A 340 -57.82 18.03 -99.45
CA VAL A 340 -58.65 17.36 -100.46
C VAL A 340 -59.53 18.40 -101.18
N LYS A 341 -59.19 18.73 -102.44
CA LYS A 341 -60.09 19.48 -103.35
C LYS A 341 -61.31 18.63 -103.73
N GLU A 342 -62.44 19.28 -104.02
CA GLU A 342 -63.82 18.74 -104.22
C GLU A 342 -64.02 17.57 -105.21
N ASN A 343 -62.97 16.99 -105.81
CA ASN A 343 -63.06 15.86 -106.76
C ASN A 343 -62.28 14.59 -106.35
N ALA A 344 -61.94 14.40 -105.07
CA ALA A 344 -61.41 13.11 -104.61
C ALA A 344 -62.52 12.13 -104.23
N SER A 345 -62.42 10.88 -104.70
CA SER A 345 -63.33 9.76 -104.40
C SER A 345 -63.65 9.66 -102.89
N ALA A 346 -64.94 9.68 -102.53
CA ALA A 346 -65.42 9.52 -101.15
C ALA A 346 -64.84 8.27 -100.45
N LYS A 347 -64.54 7.21 -101.21
CA LYS A 347 -63.88 5.99 -100.71
C LYS A 347 -62.47 6.26 -100.17
N LEU A 348 -61.68 7.12 -100.82
CA LEU A 348 -60.31 7.43 -100.41
C LEU A 348 -60.28 8.29 -99.13
N ALA A 349 -61.26 9.19 -98.97
CA ALA A 349 -61.42 9.98 -97.75
C ALA A 349 -61.87 9.10 -96.57
N GLU A 350 -62.75 8.12 -96.80
CA GLU A 350 -63.22 7.19 -95.79
C GLU A 350 -62.14 6.17 -95.36
N GLU A 351 -61.34 5.69 -96.30
CA GLU A 351 -60.18 4.83 -96.03
C GLU A 351 -59.11 5.56 -95.20
N ARG A 352 -58.84 6.85 -95.51
CA ARG A 352 -57.96 7.70 -94.71
C ARG A 352 -58.50 7.95 -93.30
N ARG A 353 -59.82 8.10 -93.11
CA ARG A 353 -60.44 8.22 -91.78
C ARG A 353 -60.32 6.93 -90.97
N LYS A 354 -60.53 5.76 -91.58
CA LYS A 354 -60.31 4.46 -90.92
C LYS A 354 -58.85 4.28 -90.51
N ARG A 355 -57.90 4.65 -91.37
CA ARG A 355 -56.46 4.61 -91.04
C ARG A 355 -56.11 5.57 -89.89
N LEU A 356 -56.72 6.76 -89.86
CA LEU A 356 -56.60 7.71 -88.75
C LEU A 356 -57.09 7.13 -87.43
N GLN A 357 -58.26 6.47 -87.44
CA GLN A 357 -58.83 5.83 -86.26
C GLN A 357 -57.93 4.69 -85.74
N THR A 358 -57.32 3.90 -86.63
CA THR A 358 -56.33 2.88 -86.24
C THR A 358 -55.06 3.48 -85.66
N LEU A 359 -54.51 4.55 -86.26
CA LEU A 359 -53.33 5.24 -85.74
C LEU A 359 -53.60 5.88 -84.37
N GLU A 360 -54.79 6.47 -84.18
CA GLU A 360 -55.20 7.03 -82.88
C GLU A 360 -55.33 5.94 -81.80
N HIS A 361 -55.77 4.73 -82.15
CA HIS A 361 -55.78 3.58 -81.25
C HIS A 361 -54.36 3.11 -80.89
N GLU A 362 -53.48 2.93 -81.88
CA GLU A 362 -52.09 2.51 -81.70
C GLU A 362 -51.28 3.52 -80.86
N ILE A 363 -51.46 4.83 -81.09
CA ILE A 363 -50.89 5.90 -80.26
C ILE A 363 -51.40 5.79 -78.82
N GLY A 364 -52.70 5.53 -78.63
CA GLY A 364 -53.29 5.35 -77.30
C GLY A 364 -52.70 4.16 -76.55
N GLU A 365 -52.47 3.03 -77.22
CA GLU A 365 -51.82 1.86 -76.63
C GLU A 365 -50.35 2.10 -76.29
N MET A 366 -49.59 2.73 -77.20
CA MET A 366 -48.18 3.05 -76.96
C MET A 366 -48.02 4.08 -75.83
N LYS A 367 -48.90 5.09 -75.73
CA LYS A 367 -48.92 6.03 -74.60
C LYS A 367 -49.18 5.35 -73.26
N ARG A 368 -50.06 4.33 -73.22
CA ARG A 368 -50.28 3.54 -71.99
C ARG A 368 -49.02 2.75 -71.59
N LYS A 369 -48.36 2.08 -72.55
CA LYS A 369 -47.09 1.37 -72.31
C LYS A 369 -45.98 2.32 -71.85
N ASN A 370 -45.86 3.49 -72.48
CA ASN A 370 -44.89 4.52 -72.10
C ASN A 370 -45.11 5.03 -70.67
N THR A 371 -46.38 5.23 -70.28
CA THR A 371 -46.74 5.66 -68.92
C THR A 371 -46.40 4.59 -67.87
N GLN A 372 -46.51 3.31 -68.22
CA GLN A 372 -46.14 2.21 -67.33
C GLN A 372 -44.61 2.12 -67.13
N GLN A 373 -43.84 2.25 -68.21
CA GLN A 373 -42.37 2.29 -68.17
C GLN A 373 -41.85 3.51 -67.37
N ALA A 374 -42.46 4.70 -67.54
CA ALA A 374 -42.13 5.89 -66.76
C ALA A 374 -42.34 5.70 -65.25
N LYS A 375 -43.40 4.97 -64.85
CA LYS A 375 -43.67 4.68 -63.44
C LYS A 375 -42.60 3.77 -62.83
N LEU A 376 -42.14 2.76 -63.58
CA LEU A 376 -41.08 1.84 -63.13
C LEU A 376 -39.74 2.56 -62.95
N LEU A 377 -39.36 3.41 -63.92
CA LEU A 377 -38.15 4.25 -63.80
C LEU A 377 -38.20 5.18 -62.58
N LYS A 378 -39.35 5.78 -62.30
CA LYS A 378 -39.54 6.65 -61.13
C LYS A 378 -39.47 5.88 -59.79
N VAL A 379 -39.84 4.60 -59.77
CA VAL A 379 -39.65 3.74 -58.59
C VAL A 379 -38.18 3.39 -58.42
N ARG A 380 -37.48 3.03 -59.51
CA ARG A 380 -36.05 2.74 -59.53
C ARG A 380 -35.23 3.91 -58.98
N GLU A 381 -35.52 5.14 -59.45
CA GLU A 381 -34.88 6.38 -59.03
C GLU A 381 -35.07 6.66 -57.52
N LYS A 382 -36.27 6.40 -56.99
CA LYS A 382 -36.54 6.57 -55.55
C LYS A 382 -35.79 5.56 -54.70
N GLU A 383 -35.71 4.30 -55.14
CA GLU A 383 -34.98 3.25 -54.41
C GLU A 383 -33.46 3.49 -54.47
N THR A 384 -32.90 3.93 -55.60
CA THR A 384 -31.48 4.32 -55.68
C THR A 384 -31.16 5.52 -54.78
N GLN A 385 -32.02 6.54 -54.73
CA GLN A 385 -31.84 7.67 -53.82
C GLN A 385 -31.85 7.23 -52.35
N LYS A 386 -32.74 6.29 -51.99
CA LYS A 386 -32.82 5.74 -50.63
C LYS A 386 -31.55 4.97 -50.25
N ILE A 387 -30.99 4.19 -51.18
CA ILE A 387 -29.71 3.50 -51.00
C ILE A 387 -28.58 4.51 -50.77
N GLN A 388 -28.50 5.57 -51.58
CA GLN A 388 -27.48 6.61 -51.41
C GLN A 388 -27.57 7.28 -50.03
N ASN A 389 -28.78 7.65 -49.59
CA ASN A 389 -28.99 8.25 -48.27
C ASN A 389 -28.59 7.30 -47.12
N LEU A 390 -28.95 6.01 -47.23
CA LEU A 390 -28.53 5.02 -46.23
C LEU A 390 -27.00 4.86 -46.21
N ASN A 391 -26.34 4.92 -47.36
CA ASN A 391 -24.89 4.77 -47.47
C ASN A 391 -24.15 5.97 -46.84
N THR A 392 -24.62 7.20 -47.06
CA THR A 392 -24.05 8.39 -46.41
C THR A 392 -24.23 8.36 -44.89
N GLU A 393 -25.40 7.93 -44.40
CA GLU A 393 -25.65 7.75 -42.97
C GLU A 393 -24.79 6.66 -42.33
N ILE A 394 -24.61 5.52 -43.01
CA ILE A 394 -23.72 4.43 -42.57
C ILE A 394 -22.27 4.94 -42.47
N GLN A 395 -21.80 5.69 -43.46
CA GLN A 395 -20.46 6.25 -43.46
C GLN A 395 -20.26 7.24 -42.30
N ALA A 396 -21.22 8.14 -42.07
CA ALA A 396 -21.19 9.08 -40.94
C ALA A 396 -21.17 8.34 -39.57
N MET A 397 -21.94 7.25 -39.43
CA MET A 397 -21.90 6.42 -38.22
C MET A 397 -20.57 5.68 -38.04
N LYS A 398 -19.95 5.20 -39.12
CA LYS A 398 -18.61 4.58 -39.08
C LYS A 398 -17.55 5.59 -38.62
N GLU A 399 -17.59 6.82 -39.12
CA GLU A 399 -16.70 7.90 -38.68
C GLU A 399 -16.92 8.27 -37.20
N SER A 400 -18.18 8.39 -36.77
CA SER A 400 -18.53 8.65 -35.37
C SER A 400 -18.02 7.53 -34.44
N LYS A 401 -18.16 6.26 -34.84
CA LYS A 401 -17.62 5.10 -34.12
C LYS A 401 -16.10 5.16 -33.97
N VAL A 402 -15.36 5.49 -35.04
CA VAL A 402 -13.90 5.59 -34.98
C VAL A 402 -13.46 6.75 -34.07
N LYS A 403 -14.13 7.90 -34.14
CA LYS A 403 -13.89 9.04 -33.23
C LYS A 403 -14.10 8.65 -31.77
N LEU A 404 -15.19 7.93 -31.46
CA LEU A 404 -15.50 7.45 -30.12
C LEU A 404 -14.43 6.47 -29.59
N ILE A 405 -13.99 5.51 -30.43
CA ILE A 405 -12.93 4.56 -30.05
C ILE A 405 -11.60 5.28 -29.79
N ARG A 406 -11.27 6.31 -30.58
CA ARG A 406 -10.07 7.13 -30.36
C ARG A 406 -10.16 7.91 -29.05
N ALA A 407 -11.31 8.50 -28.73
CA ALA A 407 -11.55 9.17 -27.45
C ALA A 407 -11.43 8.21 -26.26
N MET A 408 -12.03 7.02 -26.34
CA MET A 408 -11.88 5.97 -25.32
C MET A 408 -10.41 5.60 -25.06
N ARG A 409 -9.61 5.44 -26.12
CA ARG A 409 -8.18 5.09 -26.00
C ARG A 409 -7.39 6.22 -25.37
N GLN A 410 -7.65 7.47 -25.79
CA GLN A 410 -6.96 8.63 -25.23
C GLN A 410 -7.26 8.77 -23.72
N GLU A 411 -8.53 8.62 -23.32
CA GLU A 411 -8.92 8.71 -21.92
C GLU A 411 -8.30 7.59 -21.07
N SER A 412 -8.24 6.37 -21.60
CA SER A 412 -7.57 5.25 -20.94
C SER A 412 -6.07 5.49 -20.75
N GLU A 413 -5.40 6.12 -21.71
CA GLU A 413 -3.98 6.44 -21.61
C GLU A 413 -3.73 7.59 -20.62
N ASN A 414 -4.58 8.62 -20.63
CA ASN A 414 -4.53 9.72 -19.66
C ASN A 414 -4.66 9.19 -18.22
N PHE A 415 -5.64 8.32 -17.97
CA PHE A 415 -5.84 7.70 -16.66
C PHE A 415 -4.64 6.82 -16.24
N ARG A 416 -4.08 6.05 -17.18
CA ARG A 416 -2.89 5.22 -16.93
C ARG A 416 -1.68 6.06 -16.51
N GLN A 417 -1.43 7.17 -17.20
CA GLN A 417 -0.33 8.08 -16.89
C GLN A 417 -0.54 8.78 -15.54
N TRP A 418 -1.76 9.25 -15.29
CA TRP A 418 -2.13 9.86 -14.00
C TRP A 418 -1.92 8.89 -12.83
N LYS A 419 -2.44 7.65 -12.96
CA LYS A 419 -2.31 6.60 -11.93
C LYS A 419 -0.85 6.26 -11.63
N MET A 420 -0.03 6.04 -12.67
CA MET A 420 1.40 5.77 -12.55
C MET A 420 2.15 6.90 -11.84
N SER A 421 1.81 8.16 -12.14
CA SER A 421 2.42 9.32 -11.50
C SER A 421 2.06 9.39 -10.02
N ARG A 422 0.77 9.20 -9.68
CA ARG A 422 0.27 9.27 -8.31
C ARG A 422 0.77 8.12 -7.44
N GLU A 423 0.86 6.91 -7.98
CA GLU A 423 1.46 5.75 -7.27
C GLU A 423 2.94 5.98 -6.95
N LYS A 424 3.71 6.55 -7.88
CA LYS A 424 5.12 6.91 -7.62
C LYS A 424 5.25 7.92 -6.49
N GLU A 425 4.40 8.95 -6.48
CA GLU A 425 4.37 9.95 -5.41
C GLU A 425 4.04 9.32 -4.05
N LEU A 426 3.07 8.41 -4.02
CA LEU A 426 2.66 7.69 -2.80
C LEU A 426 3.79 6.82 -2.24
N ILE A 427 4.51 6.10 -3.11
CA ILE A 427 5.69 5.31 -2.72
C ILE A 427 6.80 6.22 -2.18
N GLN A 428 7.05 7.38 -2.80
CA GLN A 428 8.04 8.34 -2.31
C GLN A 428 7.68 8.90 -0.94
N LEU A 429 6.42 9.27 -0.72
CA LEU A 429 5.92 9.75 0.57
C LEU A 429 6.04 8.66 1.64
N ARG A 430 5.61 7.43 1.35
CA ARG A 430 5.74 6.28 2.27
C ARG A 430 7.19 5.98 2.63
N ASN A 431 8.12 6.10 1.67
CA ASN A 431 9.55 5.91 1.93
C ASN A 431 10.15 7.04 2.79
N LYS A 432 9.73 8.29 2.58
CA LYS A 432 10.14 9.42 3.42
C LYS A 432 9.62 9.26 4.85
N ASP A 433 8.34 8.90 4.99
CA ASP A 433 7.71 8.66 6.28
C ASP A 433 8.40 7.53 7.06
N ARG A 434 8.67 6.40 6.41
CA ARG A 434 9.44 5.29 7.00
C ARG A 434 10.84 5.71 7.46
N LYS A 435 11.53 6.58 6.72
CA LYS A 435 12.85 7.11 7.12
C LYS A 435 12.73 7.98 8.37
N LEU A 436 11.77 8.89 8.39
CA LEU A 436 11.52 9.76 9.55
C LEU A 436 11.14 8.94 10.79
N LYS A 437 10.27 7.94 10.65
CA LYS A 437 9.88 7.05 11.75
C LYS A 437 11.07 6.27 12.31
N ASN A 438 11.95 5.74 11.44
CA ASN A 438 13.18 5.07 11.88
C ASN A 438 14.16 6.02 12.60
N GLU A 439 14.26 7.28 12.16
CA GLU A 439 15.08 8.28 12.85
C GLU A 439 14.50 8.67 14.21
N MET A 440 13.18 8.82 14.31
CA MET A 440 12.48 9.09 15.58
C MET A 440 12.66 7.94 16.56
N ALA A 441 12.43 6.69 16.14
CA ALA A 441 12.63 5.51 16.98
C ALA A 441 14.09 5.38 17.47
N ARG A 442 15.08 5.73 16.63
CA ARG A 442 16.50 5.78 17.04
C ARG A 442 16.74 6.83 18.12
N LYS A 443 16.20 8.04 17.96
CA LYS A 443 16.32 9.12 18.95
C LYS A 443 15.63 8.76 20.27
N GLU A 444 14.41 8.20 20.21
CA GLU A 444 13.66 7.75 21.39
C GLU A 444 14.39 6.62 22.15
N ALA A 445 14.96 5.65 21.44
CA ALA A 445 15.75 4.59 22.06
C ALA A 445 17.00 5.15 22.76
N LEU A 446 17.64 6.17 22.18
CA LEU A 446 18.78 6.86 22.79
C LEU A 446 18.36 7.62 24.06
N HIS A 447 17.29 8.43 23.99
CA HIS A 447 16.75 9.15 25.14
C HIS A 447 16.32 8.19 26.27
N THR A 448 15.69 7.06 25.92
CA THR A 448 15.29 6.05 26.91
C THR A 448 16.49 5.44 27.63
N LYS A 449 17.58 5.15 26.89
CA LYS A 449 18.83 4.69 27.50
C LYS A 449 19.44 5.73 28.43
N GLN A 450 19.49 7.00 28.02
CA GLN A 450 20.00 8.10 28.85
C GLN A 450 19.17 8.25 30.13
N ARG A 451 17.84 8.25 30.03
CA ARG A 451 16.92 8.30 31.19
C ARG A 451 17.15 7.15 32.17
N ASN A 452 17.36 5.93 31.66
CA ASN A 452 17.63 4.77 32.52
C ASN A 452 18.96 4.87 33.27
N VAL A 453 20.00 5.43 32.64
CA VAL A 453 21.30 5.70 33.30
C VAL A 453 21.13 6.72 34.41
N LEU A 454 20.42 7.82 34.15
CA LEU A 454 20.15 8.85 35.15
C LEU A 454 19.36 8.32 36.34
N LYS A 455 18.33 7.50 36.08
CA LYS A 455 17.54 6.84 37.14
C LYS A 455 18.41 5.98 38.05
N ARG A 456 19.31 5.16 37.48
CA ARG A 456 20.25 4.34 38.26
C ARG A 456 21.18 5.18 39.13
N LYS A 457 21.76 6.25 38.56
CA LYS A 457 22.60 7.20 39.30
C LYS A 457 21.86 7.83 40.49
N CYS A 458 20.58 8.20 40.30
CA CYS A 458 19.76 8.75 41.38
C CYS A 458 19.45 7.71 42.47
N GLU A 459 19.16 6.46 42.10
CA GLU A 459 18.96 5.35 43.04
C GLU A 459 20.22 5.05 43.86
N GLU A 460 21.40 5.10 43.25
CA GLU A 460 22.70 4.92 43.91
C GLU A 460 22.99 6.02 44.94
N ALA A 461 22.80 7.29 44.57
CA ALA A 461 22.98 8.42 45.50
C ALA A 461 22.02 8.35 46.69
N LEU A 462 20.76 7.98 46.46
CA LEU A 462 19.78 7.78 47.53
C LEU A 462 20.15 6.61 48.45
N ALA A 463 20.69 5.52 47.89
CA ALA A 463 21.14 4.37 48.68
C ALA A 463 22.33 4.71 49.59
N ILE A 464 23.30 5.49 49.11
CA ILE A 464 24.45 5.96 49.91
C ILE A 464 23.97 6.85 51.05
N ASN A 465 23.08 7.79 50.74
CA ASN A 465 22.50 8.69 51.73
C ASN A 465 21.73 7.93 52.83
N LYS A 466 20.94 6.92 52.45
CA LYS A 466 20.25 6.03 53.39
C LYS A 466 21.23 5.26 54.26
N ARG A 467 22.30 4.69 53.68
CA ARG A 467 23.33 3.96 54.44
C ARG A 467 24.02 4.85 55.47
N LEU A 468 24.37 6.09 55.10
CA LEU A 468 24.95 7.07 56.00
C LEU A 468 23.99 7.39 57.16
N LYS A 469 22.71 7.63 56.86
CA LYS A 469 21.69 7.90 57.88
C LYS A 469 21.54 6.72 58.86
N ASP A 470 21.42 5.51 58.34
CA ASP A 470 21.27 4.30 59.15
C ASP A 470 22.50 4.07 60.05
N ALA A 471 23.71 4.34 59.55
CA ALA A 471 24.95 4.24 60.32
C ALA A 471 25.00 5.27 61.47
N LEU A 472 24.61 6.53 61.19
CA LEU A 472 24.54 7.59 62.20
C LEU A 472 23.47 7.32 63.27
N ASP A 473 22.32 6.78 62.89
CA ASP A 473 21.25 6.43 63.83
C ASP A 473 21.66 5.24 64.72
N ARG A 474 22.29 4.20 64.14
CA ARG A 474 22.87 3.08 64.90
C ARG A 474 23.91 3.57 65.92
N GLN A 475 24.75 4.52 65.53
CA GLN A 475 25.73 5.12 66.44
C GLN A 475 25.07 5.84 67.61
N ARG A 476 24.07 6.70 67.35
CA ARG A 476 23.35 7.47 68.39
C ARG A 476 22.67 6.55 69.41
N VAL A 477 21.99 5.50 68.95
CA VAL A 477 21.35 4.51 69.83
C VAL A 477 22.40 3.84 70.73
N ALA A 478 23.54 3.47 70.17
CA ALA A 478 24.58 2.78 70.91
C ALA A 478 25.37 3.69 71.88
N GLN A 479 25.49 4.99 71.58
CA GLN A 479 26.01 6.00 72.52
C GLN A 479 25.06 6.20 73.71
N SER A 480 23.74 6.26 73.45
CA SER A 480 22.73 6.36 74.52
C SER A 480 22.72 5.12 75.43
N GLN A 481 22.89 3.93 74.86
CA GLN A 481 23.00 2.68 75.63
C GLN A 481 24.27 2.64 76.50
N ARG A 482 25.41 3.14 76.00
CA ARG A 482 26.66 3.25 76.77
C ARG A 482 26.56 4.22 77.97
N GLN A 483 25.87 5.34 77.80
CA GLN A 483 25.63 6.28 78.91
C GLN A 483 24.74 5.68 80.01
N LYS A 484 23.77 4.83 79.63
CA LYS A 484 22.90 4.12 80.59
C LYS A 484 23.64 3.01 81.35
N THR A 485 24.53 2.26 80.70
CA THR A 485 25.29 1.16 81.35
C THR A 485 26.43 1.65 82.25
N GLN A 486 26.95 2.87 82.07
CA GLN A 486 27.94 3.46 82.99
C GLN A 486 27.38 3.77 84.40
N SER A 487 26.04 3.82 84.57
CA SER A 487 25.40 4.05 85.88
C SER A 487 25.13 2.77 86.67
N ALA A 488 25.28 1.57 86.08
CA ALA A 488 25.12 0.30 86.77
C ALA A 488 26.50 -0.26 87.16
N LYS A 489 26.93 -0.02 88.40
CA LYS A 489 28.14 -0.63 88.99
C LYS A 489 27.89 -2.10 89.27
N ASP A 490 28.02 -2.96 88.27
CA ASP A 490 28.13 -4.41 88.51
C ASP A 490 29.31 -5.03 87.76
N ILE A 491 29.92 -5.99 88.46
CA ILE A 491 31.18 -6.67 88.18
C ILE A 491 31.15 -7.31 86.78
N ASN A 492 31.87 -6.72 85.83
CA ASN A 492 32.02 -7.27 84.48
C ASN A 492 33.48 -7.60 84.19
N SER A 493 33.71 -8.82 83.69
CA SER A 493 35.05 -9.37 83.41
C SER A 493 35.83 -8.49 82.44
N THR A 494 37.17 -8.50 82.54
CA THR A 494 38.06 -7.77 81.62
C THR A 494 37.82 -8.14 80.15
N ALA A 495 37.36 -9.36 79.87
CA ALA A 495 36.99 -9.80 78.51
C ALA A 495 35.76 -9.06 77.96
N ASN A 496 34.72 -8.85 78.78
CA ASN A 496 33.52 -8.10 78.37
C ASN A 496 33.82 -6.63 78.06
N LYS A 497 34.81 -6.04 78.74
CA LYS A 497 35.27 -4.66 78.45
C LYS A 497 35.99 -4.58 77.10
N VAL A 498 36.88 -5.53 76.82
CA VAL A 498 37.59 -5.61 75.53
C VAL A 498 36.59 -5.76 74.37
N ASP A 499 35.60 -6.63 74.48
CA ASP A 499 34.58 -6.81 73.43
C ASP A 499 33.69 -5.57 73.24
N GLN A 500 33.38 -4.83 74.30
CA GLN A 500 32.64 -3.56 74.21
C GLN A 500 33.45 -2.45 73.51
N VAL A 501 34.77 -2.42 73.70
CA VAL A 501 35.67 -1.51 72.98
C VAL A 501 35.76 -1.91 71.52
N VAL A 502 35.99 -3.18 71.20
CA VAL A 502 36.03 -3.69 69.82
C VAL A 502 34.72 -3.39 69.08
N SER A 503 33.56 -3.67 69.67
CA SER A 503 32.24 -3.40 69.07
C SER A 503 31.99 -1.91 68.82
N TRP A 504 32.57 -1.02 69.63
CA TRP A 504 32.44 0.42 69.38
C TRP A 504 33.38 0.91 68.30
N VAL A 505 34.63 0.44 68.29
CA VAL A 505 35.55 0.75 67.21
C VAL A 505 34.97 0.29 65.86
N GLU A 506 34.35 -0.90 65.81
CA GLU A 506 33.64 -1.37 64.61
C GLU A 506 32.53 -0.42 64.14
N ARG A 507 31.69 0.07 65.06
CA ARG A 507 30.60 1.01 64.75
C ARG A 507 31.11 2.38 64.29
N GLU A 508 32.16 2.90 64.93
CA GLU A 508 32.79 4.16 64.50
C GLU A 508 33.47 4.01 63.14
N LEU A 509 34.14 2.88 62.88
CA LEU A 509 34.72 2.57 61.57
C LEU A 509 33.65 2.44 60.48
N GLU A 510 32.49 1.84 60.77
CA GLU A 510 31.35 1.79 59.85
C GLU A 510 30.89 3.20 59.48
N VAL A 511 30.74 4.10 60.45
CA VAL A 511 30.35 5.49 60.19
C VAL A 511 31.41 6.23 59.37
N ILE A 512 32.68 6.08 59.71
CA ILE A 512 33.82 6.69 58.97
C ILE A 512 33.82 6.23 57.51
N VAL A 513 33.64 4.93 57.23
CA VAL A 513 33.57 4.41 55.86
C VAL A 513 32.37 4.98 55.12
N THR A 514 31.19 5.01 55.73
CA THR A 514 30.00 5.58 55.07
C THR A 514 30.08 7.09 54.82
N LEU A 515 30.87 7.81 55.62
CA LEU A 515 31.14 9.24 55.41
C LEU A 515 32.06 9.46 54.21
N ILE A 516 33.13 8.67 54.10
CA ILE A 516 34.04 8.70 52.95
C ILE A 516 33.28 8.36 51.67
N ASP A 517 32.40 7.34 51.71
CA ASP A 517 31.54 6.98 50.58
C ASP A 517 30.58 8.13 50.20
N ALA A 518 30.06 8.87 51.19
CA ALA A 518 29.17 10.01 50.97
C ALA A 518 29.92 11.25 50.44
N GLU A 519 31.15 11.51 50.89
CA GLU A 519 32.05 12.54 50.35
C GLU A 519 32.35 12.27 48.87
N HIS A 520 32.71 11.03 48.53
CA HIS A 520 32.97 10.64 47.15
C HIS A 520 31.72 10.74 46.27
N SER A 521 30.56 10.32 46.77
CA SER A 521 29.29 10.48 46.06
C SER A 521 28.92 11.94 45.83
N LEU A 522 29.23 12.81 46.79
CA LEU A 522 29.04 14.25 46.66
C LEU A 522 29.94 14.86 45.57
N GLU A 523 31.22 14.46 45.50
CA GLU A 523 32.13 14.87 44.41
C GLU A 523 31.57 14.48 43.04
N GLN A 524 31.11 13.23 42.87
CA GLN A 524 30.51 12.76 41.62
C GLN A 524 29.25 13.56 41.23
N LEU A 525 28.39 13.88 42.20
CA LEU A 525 27.20 14.71 41.94
C LEU A 525 27.57 16.13 41.53
N MET A 526 28.65 16.70 42.09
CA MET A 526 29.17 18.01 41.71
C MET A 526 29.75 18.01 40.29
N GLU A 527 30.45 16.95 39.88
CA GLU A 527 30.90 16.76 38.50
C GLU A 527 29.73 16.63 37.53
N ASP A 528 28.72 15.80 37.85
CA ASP A 528 27.51 15.64 37.05
C ASP A 528 26.75 16.99 36.90
N ARG A 529 26.70 17.82 37.95
CA ARG A 529 26.10 19.16 37.89
C ARG A 529 26.81 20.05 36.85
N VAL A 530 28.14 20.00 36.80
CA VAL A 530 28.91 20.77 35.81
C VAL A 530 28.56 20.31 34.40
N ILE A 531 28.55 19.00 34.15
CA ILE A 531 28.21 18.42 32.83
C ILE A 531 26.80 18.85 32.37
N ILE A 532 25.81 18.72 33.25
CA ILE A 532 24.41 19.10 32.95
C ILE A 532 24.33 20.60 32.66
N THR A 533 24.99 21.43 33.47
CA THR A 533 24.99 22.89 33.28
C THR A 533 25.64 23.29 31.95
N THR A 534 26.75 22.65 31.58
CA THR A 534 27.41 22.87 30.28
C THR A 534 26.49 22.47 29.13
N ARG A 535 25.80 21.32 29.22
CA ARG A 535 24.87 20.85 28.18
C ARG A 535 23.66 21.77 28.02
N ILE A 536 23.09 22.26 29.11
CA ILE A 536 22.00 23.25 29.07
C ILE A 536 22.47 24.52 28.36
N ALA A 537 23.67 25.02 28.68
CA ALA A 537 24.23 26.20 28.02
C ALA A 537 24.45 26.01 26.51
N GLU A 538 24.89 24.80 26.10
CA GLU A 538 25.02 24.44 24.68
C GLU A 538 23.68 24.43 23.95
N LEU A 539 22.64 23.83 24.55
CA LEU A 539 21.30 23.75 23.98
C LEU A 539 20.64 25.14 23.92
N GLN A 540 20.79 25.96 24.96
CA GLN A 540 20.31 27.35 24.97
C GLN A 540 20.95 28.20 23.86
N LYS A 541 22.24 27.98 23.57
CA LYS A 541 22.95 28.67 22.49
C LYS A 541 22.43 28.31 21.10
N GLN A 542 21.79 27.15 20.95
CA GLN A 542 21.21 26.69 19.68
C GLN A 542 19.83 27.29 19.39
N GLN A 543 19.23 28.04 20.33
CA GLN A 543 17.88 28.64 20.21
C GLN A 543 16.82 27.62 19.73
N PRO A 544 16.50 26.60 20.54
CA PRO A 544 15.52 25.59 20.15
C PRO A 544 14.13 26.22 20.01
N GLU A 545 13.45 25.95 18.90
CA GLU A 545 12.07 26.38 18.70
C GLU A 545 11.13 25.69 19.70
N THR A 546 10.08 26.41 20.09
CA THR A 546 9.05 25.93 21.03
C THR A 546 8.36 24.69 20.44
N GLY A 547 8.44 23.56 21.17
CA GLY A 547 7.91 22.27 20.73
C GLY A 547 8.90 21.37 19.97
N SER A 548 10.16 21.78 19.77
CA SER A 548 11.19 20.89 19.23
C SER A 548 11.67 19.88 20.28
N GLY A 549 12.18 18.72 19.83
CA GLY A 549 12.80 17.74 20.73
C GLY A 549 13.97 18.30 21.56
N ALA A 550 14.63 19.35 21.08
CA ALA A 550 15.68 20.05 21.83
C ALA A 550 15.12 20.92 22.97
N ALA A 551 13.89 21.44 22.85
CA ALA A 551 13.21 22.15 23.94
C ALA A 551 12.77 21.18 25.04
N GLN A 552 12.26 20.00 24.67
CA GLN A 552 11.97 18.92 25.62
C GLN A 552 13.23 18.41 26.32
N GLU A 553 14.35 18.23 25.60
CA GLU A 553 15.64 17.86 26.20
C GLU A 553 16.10 18.92 27.22
N LEU A 554 15.88 20.20 26.94
CA LEU A 554 16.25 21.31 27.82
C LEU A 554 15.43 21.29 29.13
N ASP A 555 14.11 21.11 29.04
CA ASP A 555 13.23 21.00 30.22
C ASP A 555 13.64 19.79 31.09
N THR A 556 13.90 18.63 30.47
CA THR A 556 14.33 17.43 31.22
C THR A 556 15.68 17.63 31.92
N LEU A 557 16.64 18.29 31.27
CA LEU A 557 17.94 18.59 31.88
C LEU A 557 17.84 19.61 33.01
N GLN A 558 16.87 20.53 32.96
CA GLN A 558 16.59 21.47 34.04
C GLN A 558 16.01 20.75 35.27
N GLU A 559 15.05 19.85 35.09
CA GLU A 559 14.53 19.01 36.17
C GLU A 559 15.64 18.15 36.80
N ASP A 560 16.50 17.56 35.98
CA ASP A 560 17.65 16.79 36.45
C ASP A 560 18.64 17.67 37.24
N LEU A 561 18.91 18.89 36.79
CA LEU A 561 19.79 19.84 37.49
C LEU A 561 19.22 20.21 38.88
N GLU A 562 17.92 20.46 38.97
CA GLU A 562 17.23 20.74 40.24
C GLU A 562 17.34 19.57 41.20
N MET A 563 17.11 18.35 40.71
CA MET A 563 17.26 17.13 41.50
C MET A 563 18.69 16.96 42.02
N ARG A 564 19.70 17.17 41.17
CA ARG A 564 21.11 17.08 41.57
C ARG A 564 21.48 18.13 42.60
N ASN A 565 21.00 19.36 42.46
CA ASN A 565 21.22 20.41 43.46
C ASN A 565 20.61 20.04 44.82
N ALA A 566 19.40 19.48 44.84
CA ALA A 566 18.76 19.01 46.07
C ALA A 566 19.56 17.88 46.75
N GLN A 567 20.02 16.89 45.97
CA GLN A 567 20.85 15.80 46.47
C GLN A 567 22.20 16.29 47.02
N ILE A 568 22.85 17.23 46.30
CA ILE A 568 24.09 17.87 46.72
C ILE A 568 23.90 18.58 48.06
N THR A 569 22.83 19.37 48.21
CA THR A 569 22.57 20.12 49.44
C THR A 569 22.34 19.18 50.64
N ASP A 570 21.55 18.12 50.45
CA ASP A 570 21.27 17.16 51.53
C ASP A 570 22.52 16.36 51.95
N LEU A 571 23.34 15.91 50.99
CA LEU A 571 24.61 15.24 51.31
C LEU A 571 25.63 16.19 51.93
N GLN A 572 25.77 17.42 51.42
CA GLN A 572 26.64 18.45 52.00
C GLN A 572 26.28 18.74 53.46
N GLN A 573 24.99 18.89 53.78
CA GLN A 573 24.55 19.14 55.15
C GLN A 573 24.95 18.02 56.10
N LYS A 574 24.88 16.75 55.65
CA LYS A 574 25.22 15.57 56.44
C LYS A 574 26.73 15.40 56.59
N VAL A 575 27.50 15.58 55.52
CA VAL A 575 28.97 15.48 55.51
C VAL A 575 29.62 16.60 56.32
N CYS A 576 29.24 17.86 56.11
CA CYS A 576 29.81 19.02 56.82
C CYS A 576 29.57 18.99 58.34
N SER A 577 28.57 18.23 58.81
CA SER A 577 28.26 18.12 60.24
C SER A 577 29.24 17.23 61.02
N ILE A 578 30.14 16.51 60.35
CA ILE A 578 30.99 15.49 60.97
C ILE A 578 32.45 15.69 60.57
N ASP A 579 33.28 16.02 61.57
CA ASP A 579 34.74 16.07 61.39
C ASP A 579 35.35 14.66 61.51
N LEU A 580 35.85 14.16 60.39
CA LEU A 580 36.50 12.86 60.27
C LEU A 580 37.75 12.76 61.16
N GLU A 581 38.55 13.83 61.23
CA GLU A 581 39.79 13.85 62.00
C GLU A 581 39.51 13.77 63.50
N SER A 582 38.54 14.54 63.99
CA SER A 582 38.15 14.47 65.41
C SER A 582 37.58 13.10 65.80
N ARG A 583 36.86 12.42 64.90
CA ARG A 583 36.41 11.03 65.15
C ARG A 583 37.56 10.04 65.19
N MET A 584 38.54 10.17 64.29
CA MET A 584 39.74 9.34 64.30
C MET A 584 40.58 9.56 65.58
N ARG A 585 40.67 10.80 66.07
CA ARG A 585 41.31 11.10 67.37
C ARG A 585 40.56 10.48 68.54
N ALA A 586 39.23 10.58 68.56
CA ALA A 586 38.41 9.99 69.62
C ALA A 586 38.55 8.45 69.69
N LEU A 587 38.73 7.78 68.54
CA LEU A 587 39.04 6.35 68.47
C LEU A 587 40.37 5.99 69.14
N TYR A 588 41.40 6.81 68.93
CA TYR A 588 42.72 6.63 69.52
C TYR A 588 42.69 6.83 71.05
N ASP A 589 42.04 7.90 71.51
CA ASP A 589 41.95 8.24 72.94
C ASP A 589 41.05 7.27 73.74
N GLY A 590 40.12 6.59 73.06
CA GLY A 590 39.20 5.63 73.68
C GLY A 590 39.79 4.27 74.02
N ILE A 591 41.01 3.96 73.54
CA ILE A 591 41.70 2.70 73.82
C ILE A 591 42.66 2.92 74.99
N GLN A 592 42.35 2.33 76.15
CA GLN A 592 43.04 2.66 77.40
C GLN A 592 44.01 1.56 77.87
N SER A 593 43.95 0.36 77.28
CA SER A 593 44.80 -0.77 77.68
C SER A 593 45.40 -1.56 76.51
N VAL A 594 46.55 -2.19 76.76
CA VAL A 594 47.26 -3.04 75.79
C VAL A 594 46.43 -4.24 75.30
N PRO A 595 45.64 -4.94 76.14
CA PRO A 595 44.74 -6.00 75.69
C PRO A 595 43.64 -5.51 74.73
N GLU A 596 43.06 -4.33 74.99
CA GLU A 596 42.08 -3.68 74.10
C GLU A 596 42.74 -3.34 72.76
N ALA A 597 43.92 -2.71 72.78
CA ALA A 597 44.66 -2.36 71.57
C ALA A 597 44.96 -3.60 70.69
N ARG A 598 45.39 -4.72 71.29
CA ARG A 598 45.65 -5.97 70.57
C ARG A 598 44.37 -6.59 69.99
N ALA A 599 43.25 -6.49 70.69
CA ALA A 599 41.96 -7.00 70.21
C ALA A 599 41.41 -6.16 69.05
N VAL A 600 41.44 -4.83 69.19
CA VAL A 600 41.05 -3.88 68.15
C VAL A 600 41.91 -4.06 66.90
N LEU A 601 43.24 -4.11 67.04
CA LEU A 601 44.14 -4.27 65.89
C LEU A 601 43.87 -5.57 65.12
N ARG A 602 43.64 -6.69 65.82
CA ARG A 602 43.28 -7.97 65.18
C ARG A 602 41.96 -7.86 64.42
N LYS A 603 40.96 -7.19 65.01
CA LYS A 603 39.66 -7.03 64.36
C LYS A 603 39.76 -6.14 63.13
N VAL A 604 40.44 -5.00 63.24
CA VAL A 604 40.65 -4.07 62.12
C VAL A 604 41.40 -4.76 60.98
N LEU A 605 42.47 -5.50 61.27
CA LEU A 605 43.22 -6.24 60.25
C LEU A 605 42.35 -7.29 59.54
N LYS A 606 41.47 -7.98 60.28
CA LYS A 606 40.51 -8.92 59.72
C LYS A 606 39.49 -8.20 58.82
N SER A 607 38.90 -7.11 59.30
CA SER A 607 37.95 -6.31 58.51
C SER A 607 38.57 -5.76 57.23
N ILE A 608 39.81 -5.26 57.28
CA ILE A 608 40.55 -4.80 56.08
C ILE A 608 40.76 -5.95 55.09
N SER A 609 41.14 -7.12 55.58
CA SER A 609 41.34 -8.31 54.74
C SER A 609 40.05 -8.77 54.07
N ASP A 610 38.94 -8.75 54.81
CA ASP A 610 37.60 -9.09 54.31
C ASP A 610 37.11 -8.08 53.27
N MET A 611 37.23 -6.77 53.56
CA MET A 611 36.89 -5.71 52.61
C MET A 611 37.73 -5.78 51.33
N ARG A 612 39.03 -6.07 51.43
CA ARG A 612 39.91 -6.19 50.25
C ARG A 612 39.52 -7.37 49.37
N ARG A 613 39.13 -8.48 49.97
CA ARG A 613 38.63 -9.67 49.25
C ARG A 613 37.32 -9.34 48.52
N GLU A 614 36.38 -8.70 49.20
CA GLU A 614 35.09 -8.31 48.63
C GLU A 614 35.27 -7.30 47.49
N HIS A 615 36.15 -6.31 47.67
CA HIS A 615 36.50 -5.36 46.62
C HIS A 615 37.11 -6.04 45.38
N ALA A 616 37.99 -7.02 45.57
CA ALA A 616 38.56 -7.79 44.46
C ALA A 616 37.47 -8.57 43.68
N VAL A 617 36.49 -9.15 44.37
CA VAL A 617 35.34 -9.81 43.73
C VAL A 617 34.49 -8.80 42.94
N ARG A 618 34.16 -7.65 43.54
CA ARG A 618 33.38 -6.60 42.85
C ARG A 618 34.07 -6.06 41.59
N ILE A 619 35.39 -5.83 41.63
CA ILE A 619 36.15 -5.44 40.44
C ILE A 619 36.04 -6.52 39.36
N GLN A 620 36.16 -7.79 39.74
CA GLN A 620 36.09 -8.89 38.78
C GLN A 620 34.69 -9.00 38.14
N GLU A 621 33.62 -8.83 38.91
CA GLU A 621 32.25 -8.79 38.40
C GLU A 621 32.03 -7.61 37.44
N GLN A 622 32.52 -6.42 37.79
CA GLN A 622 32.45 -5.24 36.91
C GLN A 622 33.21 -5.46 35.60
N LYS A 623 34.37 -6.12 35.67
CA LYS A 623 35.17 -6.45 34.48
C LYS A 623 34.42 -7.43 33.56
N ILE A 624 33.81 -8.48 34.12
CA ILE A 624 32.99 -9.43 33.37
C ILE A 624 31.81 -8.72 32.68
N ALA A 625 31.11 -7.84 33.41
CA ALA A 625 29.99 -7.08 32.85
C ALA A 625 30.42 -6.13 31.71
N LEU A 626 31.61 -5.51 31.83
CA LEU A 626 32.17 -4.68 30.78
C LEU A 626 32.53 -5.51 29.54
N ASP A 627 33.16 -6.67 29.73
CA ASP A 627 33.51 -7.59 28.64
C ASP A 627 32.25 -8.10 27.90
N GLU A 628 31.16 -8.41 28.62
CA GLU A 628 29.85 -8.74 28.03
C GLU A 628 29.27 -7.59 27.21
N GLN A 629 29.38 -6.35 27.71
CA GLN A 629 28.89 -5.18 27.00
C GLN A 629 29.68 -4.91 25.72
N ILE A 630 31.01 -5.11 25.75
CA ILE A 630 31.88 -5.00 24.58
C ILE A 630 31.49 -6.06 23.54
N ALA A 631 31.33 -7.32 23.94
CA ALA A 631 30.93 -8.40 23.04
C ALA A 631 29.55 -8.14 22.38
N LEU A 632 28.58 -7.62 23.13
CA LEU A 632 27.26 -7.24 22.59
C LEU A 632 27.37 -6.09 21.57
N ARG A 633 28.25 -5.11 21.83
CA ARG A 633 28.48 -4.00 20.90
C ARG A 633 29.13 -4.49 19.60
N GLU A 634 30.13 -5.36 19.69
CA GLU A 634 30.79 -5.96 18.54
C GLU A 634 29.82 -6.79 17.70
N ALA A 635 28.95 -7.59 18.33
CA ALA A 635 27.91 -8.35 17.64
C ALA A 635 26.91 -7.43 16.91
N ALA A 636 26.50 -6.32 17.53
CA ALA A 636 25.63 -5.33 16.90
C ALA A 636 26.29 -4.65 15.70
N GLU A 637 27.58 -4.31 15.81
CA GLU A 637 28.36 -3.70 14.74
C GLU A 637 28.57 -4.66 13.56
N GLN A 638 28.85 -5.93 13.83
CA GLN A 638 28.89 -6.98 12.80
C GLN A 638 27.54 -7.14 12.09
N THR A 639 26.44 -7.15 12.84
CA THR A 639 25.09 -7.25 12.26
C THR A 639 24.78 -6.05 11.37
N SER A 640 25.15 -4.83 11.81
CA SER A 640 25.02 -3.61 11.01
C SER A 640 25.90 -3.65 9.74
N SER A 641 27.12 -4.18 9.84
CA SER A 641 28.03 -4.34 8.69
C SER A 641 27.46 -5.31 7.65
N VAL A 642 26.90 -6.44 8.09
CA VAL A 642 26.24 -7.42 7.20
C VAL A 642 25.01 -6.79 6.54
N ALA A 643 24.20 -6.04 7.28
CA ALA A 643 23.05 -5.33 6.73
C ALA A 643 23.47 -4.29 5.66
N ALA A 644 24.54 -3.52 5.93
CA ALA A 644 25.09 -2.55 4.97
C ALA A 644 25.61 -3.22 3.69
N LYS A 645 26.33 -4.35 3.81
CA LYS A 645 26.77 -5.15 2.64
C LYS A 645 25.59 -5.66 1.82
N ARG A 646 24.52 -6.13 2.48
CA ARG A 646 23.31 -6.61 1.80
C ARG A 646 22.56 -5.49 1.07
N MET A 647 22.46 -4.30 1.67
CA MET A 647 21.89 -3.13 0.98
C MET A 647 22.70 -2.77 -0.27
N ARG A 648 24.03 -2.76 -0.18
CA ARG A 648 24.90 -2.47 -1.32
C ARG A 648 24.78 -3.51 -2.45
N LEU A 649 24.63 -4.78 -2.10
CA LEU A 649 24.37 -5.84 -3.08
C LEU A 649 23.04 -5.58 -3.82
N MET A 650 21.99 -5.23 -3.06
CA MET A 650 20.67 -4.93 -3.61
C MET A 650 20.67 -3.66 -4.50
N GLU A 651 21.47 -2.65 -4.15
CA GLU A 651 21.70 -1.48 -5.01
C GLU A 651 22.37 -1.86 -6.33
N LEU A 652 23.37 -2.74 -6.28
CA LEU A 652 24.10 -3.21 -7.47
C LEU A 652 23.22 -4.07 -8.38
N GLU A 653 22.44 -4.99 -7.81
CA GLU A 653 21.42 -5.78 -8.55
C GLU A 653 20.37 -4.86 -9.19
N HIS A 654 19.99 -3.78 -8.51
CA HIS A 654 19.03 -2.81 -9.06
C HIS A 654 19.64 -2.00 -10.22
N GLU A 655 20.90 -1.56 -10.09
CA GLU A 655 21.63 -0.88 -11.16
C GLU A 655 21.80 -1.77 -12.39
N GLU A 656 22.14 -3.05 -12.21
CA GLU A 656 22.21 -4.04 -13.29
C GLU A 656 20.86 -4.23 -13.99
N ALA A 657 19.76 -4.35 -13.23
CA ALA A 657 18.43 -4.48 -13.80
C ALA A 657 17.98 -3.23 -14.59
N ILE A 658 18.39 -2.03 -14.14
CA ILE A 658 18.15 -0.80 -14.90
C ILE A 658 18.95 -0.82 -16.20
N ALA A 659 20.24 -1.18 -16.14
CA ALA A 659 21.10 -1.24 -17.32
C ALA A 659 20.63 -2.27 -18.35
N GLU A 660 20.20 -3.46 -17.92
CA GLU A 660 19.59 -4.45 -18.82
C GLU A 660 18.35 -3.89 -19.51
N ARG A 661 17.50 -3.20 -18.74
CA ARG A 661 16.27 -2.62 -19.27
C ARG A 661 16.56 -1.47 -20.24
N GLU A 662 17.53 -0.62 -19.96
CA GLU A 662 18.03 0.40 -20.89
C GLU A 662 18.55 -0.23 -22.18
N ASN A 663 19.37 -1.28 -22.08
CA ASN A 663 19.91 -2.00 -23.24
C ASN A 663 18.80 -2.62 -24.10
N THR A 664 17.76 -3.21 -23.48
CA THR A 664 16.60 -3.73 -24.23
C THR A 664 15.79 -2.62 -24.91
N TYR A 665 15.74 -1.42 -24.33
CA TYR A 665 15.11 -0.27 -24.98
C TYR A 665 15.95 0.24 -26.14
N GLU A 666 17.27 0.31 -25.99
CA GLU A 666 18.19 0.67 -27.07
C GLU A 666 18.11 -0.31 -28.24
N GLU A 667 18.06 -1.63 -27.97
CA GLU A 667 17.87 -2.65 -29.01
C GLU A 667 16.53 -2.50 -29.74
N LYS A 668 15.42 -2.29 -29.00
CA LYS A 668 14.09 -2.06 -29.59
C LYS A 668 14.06 -0.80 -30.45
N ILE A 669 14.69 0.29 -29.98
CA ILE A 669 14.83 1.53 -30.75
C ILE A 669 15.66 1.28 -32.01
N ALA A 670 16.77 0.53 -31.91
CA ALA A 670 17.61 0.19 -33.06
C ALA A 670 16.86 -0.65 -34.11
N VAL A 671 16.01 -1.59 -33.69
CA VAL A 671 15.15 -2.37 -34.59
C VAL A 671 14.13 -1.46 -35.27
N LEU A 672 13.42 -0.61 -34.52
CA LEU A 672 12.45 0.33 -35.07
C LEU A 672 13.10 1.32 -36.06
N LEU A 673 14.30 1.81 -35.75
CA LEU A 673 15.07 2.67 -36.66
C LEU A 673 15.50 1.93 -37.93
N ARG A 674 15.88 0.65 -37.83
CA ARG A 674 16.24 -0.18 -38.99
C ARG A 674 15.02 -0.49 -39.87
N GLU A 675 13.86 -0.75 -39.28
CA GLU A 675 12.59 -0.93 -39.99
C GLU A 675 12.14 0.37 -40.68
N LEU A 676 12.30 1.52 -40.01
CA LEU A 676 12.05 2.85 -40.60
C LEU A 676 13.00 3.17 -41.76
N HIS A 677 14.28 2.80 -41.65
CA HIS A 677 15.29 3.04 -42.69
C HIS A 677 15.09 2.13 -43.93
N ASN A 678 14.54 0.92 -43.75
CA ASN A 678 14.29 -0.04 -44.82
C ASN A 678 12.93 0.15 -45.52
N ALA A 679 12.00 0.93 -44.93
CA ALA A 679 10.68 1.17 -45.49
C ALA A 679 10.66 1.78 -46.91
N PRO A 680 11.57 2.69 -47.31
CA PRO A 680 11.62 3.20 -48.68
C PRO A 680 12.19 2.19 -49.69
N GLN A 681 13.07 1.29 -49.26
CA GLN A 681 13.77 0.36 -50.15
C GLN A 681 12.90 -0.83 -50.57
N LEU A 682 11.89 -1.19 -49.78
CA LEU A 682 10.90 -2.23 -50.10
C LEU A 682 9.80 -1.76 -51.06
N ALA A 683 9.66 -0.45 -51.30
CA ALA A 683 8.63 0.13 -52.17
C ALA A 683 9.15 0.52 -53.57
N VAL A 684 10.46 0.66 -53.78
CA VAL A 684 11.04 1.07 -55.06
C VAL A 684 11.45 -0.17 -55.86
N GLY A 685 10.44 -0.87 -56.35
CA GLY A 685 10.56 -1.98 -57.30
C GLY A 685 10.09 -1.63 -58.71
N SER A 686 9.98 -0.35 -59.10
CA SER A 686 9.75 0.09 -60.49
C SER A 686 9.71 1.62 -60.54
N GLY A 687 10.43 2.22 -61.50
CA GLY A 687 10.60 3.68 -61.63
C GLY A 687 9.36 4.45 -62.08
N GLU A 688 8.35 4.55 -61.21
CA GLU A 688 7.23 5.49 -61.35
C GLU A 688 7.31 6.61 -60.30
N ALA A 689 6.83 7.81 -60.66
CA ALA A 689 6.83 8.97 -59.79
C ALA A 689 5.96 8.73 -58.53
N LEU A 690 6.44 9.22 -57.38
CA LEU A 690 5.78 9.07 -56.08
C LEU A 690 4.33 9.60 -56.11
N THR A 691 3.41 8.83 -55.58
CA THR A 691 2.02 9.27 -55.38
C THR A 691 1.95 10.34 -54.27
N PRO A 692 0.94 11.24 -54.25
CA PRO A 692 0.81 12.30 -53.23
C PRO A 692 0.77 11.76 -51.79
N GLU A 693 0.18 10.58 -51.60
CA GLU A 693 0.15 9.88 -50.30
C GLU A 693 1.50 9.27 -49.88
N GLN A 694 2.42 9.04 -50.82
CA GLN A 694 3.78 8.58 -50.53
C GLN A 694 4.69 9.77 -50.21
N GLU A 695 4.52 10.92 -50.86
CA GLU A 695 5.20 12.17 -50.49
C GLU A 695 4.80 12.69 -49.10
N GLU A 696 3.50 12.61 -48.76
CA GLU A 696 3.01 13.00 -47.44
C GLU A 696 3.53 12.05 -46.34
N ARG A 697 3.64 10.75 -46.63
CA ARG A 697 4.29 9.77 -45.74
C ARG A 697 5.78 10.03 -45.54
N LEU A 698 6.51 10.37 -46.59
CA LEU A 698 7.92 10.74 -46.51
C LEU A 698 8.13 12.02 -45.68
N LYS A 699 7.27 13.03 -45.85
CA LYS A 699 7.30 14.25 -45.02
C LYS A 699 7.05 13.96 -43.55
N ILE A 700 6.06 13.11 -43.25
CA ILE A 700 5.78 12.71 -41.87
C ILE A 700 6.97 11.91 -41.31
N GLN A 701 7.61 11.05 -42.10
CA GLN A 701 8.82 10.34 -41.69
C GLN A 701 10.01 11.27 -41.41
N GLU A 702 10.27 12.26 -42.27
CA GLU A 702 11.32 13.27 -42.06
C GLU A 702 11.06 14.12 -40.80
N GLU A 703 9.79 14.50 -40.54
CA GLU A 703 9.43 15.22 -39.32
C GLU A 703 9.65 14.41 -38.05
N GLN A 704 9.35 13.11 -38.08
CA GLN A 704 9.58 12.22 -36.94
C GLN A 704 11.08 11.97 -36.71
N LEU A 705 11.87 11.85 -37.78
CA LEU A 705 13.33 11.76 -37.70
C LEU A 705 13.95 13.02 -37.09
N ASN A 706 13.55 14.20 -37.56
CA ASN A 706 14.01 15.48 -36.98
C ASN A 706 13.62 15.62 -35.50
N LYS A 707 12.44 15.16 -35.11
CA LYS A 707 12.00 15.13 -33.69
C LYS A 707 12.85 14.16 -32.85
N MET A 708 13.21 13.00 -33.40
CA MET A 708 14.10 12.06 -32.71
C MET A 708 15.53 12.59 -32.59
N ASP A 709 16.03 13.31 -33.58
CA ASP A 709 17.37 13.90 -33.55
C ASP A 709 17.45 15.08 -32.56
N THR A 710 16.41 15.93 -32.49
CA THR A 710 16.32 16.97 -31.45
C THR A 710 16.26 16.38 -30.04
N ILE A 711 15.49 15.31 -29.83
CA ILE A 711 15.44 14.63 -28.52
C ILE A 711 16.79 13.99 -28.18
N ARG A 712 17.52 13.45 -29.17
CA ARG A 712 18.89 12.93 -28.96
C ARG A 712 19.87 14.03 -28.57
N GLU A 713 19.85 15.17 -29.25
CA GLU A 713 20.68 16.32 -28.91
C GLU A 713 20.38 16.85 -27.50
N GLU A 714 19.11 16.91 -27.11
CA GLU A 714 18.70 17.27 -25.76
C GLU A 714 19.20 16.26 -24.71
N LEU A 715 19.05 14.96 -24.96
CA LEU A 715 19.56 13.92 -24.07
C LEU A 715 21.08 13.97 -23.90
N GLU A 716 21.82 14.16 -24.99
CA GLU A 716 23.28 14.30 -24.96
C GLU A 716 23.69 15.57 -24.19
N TYR A 717 22.95 16.66 -24.35
CA TYR A 717 23.13 17.89 -23.57
C TYR A 717 22.91 17.65 -22.07
N TYR A 718 21.82 16.97 -21.68
CA TYR A 718 21.54 16.67 -20.27
C TYR A 718 22.55 15.68 -19.68
N LYS A 719 22.99 14.68 -20.44
CA LYS A 719 24.03 13.72 -20.02
C LYS A 719 25.36 14.42 -19.74
N ASN A 720 25.76 15.34 -20.61
CA ASN A 720 26.95 16.17 -20.41
C ASN A 720 26.80 17.09 -19.19
N LEU A 721 25.63 17.68 -18.98
CA LEU A 721 25.35 18.52 -17.81
C LEU A 721 25.40 17.73 -16.49
N VAL A 722 24.87 16.51 -16.46
CA VAL A 722 24.94 15.61 -15.30
C VAL A 722 26.39 15.22 -15.00
N ASN A 723 27.17 14.89 -16.03
CA ASN A 723 28.61 14.62 -15.87
C ASN A 723 29.37 15.83 -15.34
N GLU A 724 29.10 17.04 -15.84
CA GLU A 724 29.68 18.27 -15.31
C GLU A 724 29.28 18.53 -13.85
N LEU A 725 28.02 18.27 -13.49
CA LEU A 725 27.53 18.42 -12.12
C LEU A 725 28.13 17.37 -11.17
N GLN A 726 28.29 16.12 -11.60
CA GLN A 726 28.98 15.08 -10.84
C GLN A 726 30.46 15.41 -10.66
N GLN A 727 31.14 15.88 -11.72
CA GLN A 727 32.52 16.35 -11.63
C GLN A 727 32.63 17.58 -10.73
N ALA A 728 31.66 18.50 -10.73
CA ALA A 728 31.62 19.65 -9.84
C ALA A 728 31.34 19.28 -8.37
N VAL A 729 30.52 18.27 -8.12
CA VAL A 729 30.25 17.71 -6.78
C VAL A 729 31.47 16.96 -6.24
N GLN A 730 32.19 16.24 -7.11
CA GLN A 730 33.49 15.63 -6.77
C GLN A 730 34.59 16.70 -6.63
N ALA A 731 34.51 17.79 -7.41
CA ALA A 731 35.41 18.95 -7.33
C ALA A 731 34.99 19.92 -6.20
N LYS A 732 35.23 19.45 -4.98
CA LYS A 732 35.60 20.18 -3.76
C LYS A 732 34.48 20.56 -2.78
N GLY A 733 34.82 20.29 -1.52
CA GLY A 733 34.42 21.07 -0.34
C GLY A 733 34.76 22.57 -0.39
N THR A 734 34.82 23.23 -1.55
CA THR A 734 34.98 24.69 -1.65
C THR A 734 34.39 25.21 -2.96
N ARG A 735 33.06 25.40 -3.05
CA ARG A 735 32.35 26.47 -3.80
C ARG A 735 30.82 26.26 -3.87
N LYS A 736 30.14 26.20 -2.72
CA LYS A 736 28.65 26.18 -2.66
C LYS A 736 27.98 27.38 -3.34
N LYS A 737 28.64 28.55 -3.39
CA LYS A 737 28.04 29.80 -3.91
C LYS A 737 27.91 29.86 -5.44
N GLU A 738 28.75 29.14 -6.17
CA GLU A 738 28.77 29.18 -7.64
C GLU A 738 27.74 28.20 -8.24
N VAL A 739 27.54 27.06 -7.58
CA VAL A 739 26.49 26.07 -7.88
C VAL A 739 25.10 26.66 -7.63
N PHE A 740 24.89 27.34 -6.50
CA PHE A 740 23.60 28.00 -6.21
C PHE A 740 23.24 29.08 -7.24
N LYS A 741 24.24 29.84 -7.72
CA LYS A 741 24.04 30.88 -8.73
C LYS A 741 23.66 30.31 -10.09
N LYS A 742 24.18 29.13 -10.47
CA LYS A 742 23.79 28.41 -11.69
C LYS A 742 22.40 27.77 -11.57
N VAL A 743 22.07 27.19 -10.42
CA VAL A 743 20.74 26.60 -10.15
C VAL A 743 19.64 27.68 -10.10
N SER A 744 19.89 28.85 -9.52
CA SER A 744 18.95 29.99 -9.60
C SER A 744 18.75 30.50 -11.04
N LYS A 745 19.81 30.50 -11.86
CA LYS A 745 19.71 30.86 -13.29
C LYS A 745 18.91 29.84 -14.09
N TRP A 746 18.98 28.56 -13.69
CA TRP A 746 18.20 27.45 -14.25
C TRP A 746 16.70 27.58 -13.90
N LEU A 747 16.37 27.84 -12.63
CA LEU A 747 14.97 28.09 -12.21
C LEU A 747 14.34 29.30 -12.93
N HIS A 748 15.12 30.37 -13.18
CA HIS A 748 14.62 31.55 -13.90
C HIS A 748 14.44 31.34 -15.41
N ARG A 749 15.14 30.38 -16.04
CA ARG A 749 14.98 30.08 -17.47
C ARG A 749 13.86 29.07 -17.78
N GLY A 750 13.53 28.19 -16.84
CA GLY A 750 12.41 27.24 -17.00
C GLY A 750 11.03 27.92 -16.95
N LEU A 751 10.91 29.03 -16.22
CA LEU A 751 9.65 29.79 -16.09
C LEU A 751 9.32 30.70 -17.29
N THR A 752 10.23 30.88 -18.25
CA THR A 752 10.01 31.76 -19.41
C THR A 752 9.61 31.03 -20.69
N HIS A 753 9.56 29.69 -20.69
CA HIS A 753 9.17 28.89 -21.85
C HIS A 753 7.79 28.22 -21.75
N THR A 754 6.99 28.60 -20.75
CA THR A 754 5.56 28.27 -20.67
C THR A 754 4.73 29.55 -20.78
N ASN A 755 4.61 30.05 -22.01
CA ASN A 755 3.51 30.90 -22.47
C ASN A 755 3.37 30.75 -23.98
#